data_AF-A0A941MY98-F1
#
_entry.id   AF-A0A941MY98-F1
#
_cell.length_a   1.000
_cell.length_b   1.000
_cell.length_c   1.000
_cell.angle_alpha   90.00
_cell.angle_beta   90.00
_cell.angle_gamma   90.00
#
_symmetry.space_group_name_H-M   'P 1'
#
loop_
_entity.id
_entity.type
_entity.pdbx_description
1 polymer ?
#
loop_
_entity_poly.entity_id
_entity_poly.type
_entity_poly.pdbx_seq_one_letter_code
_entity_poly.pdbx_strand_id
1 'polypeptide(L)'
;MNGRLKRIRMKLSTFPSPKVHDMRAVIVSLVLGVGILMIPGPAHGAKLGVKGAQFTIDGNTTFLLGFSYYGALGASENTLRLDLDDAQRHGFNWLRVWVTWESFGHDVSAVDAAGKIRPPFMDRLKWLVAECDRRGMILDLTLTRGTDLEGAPTAGRLADLNSHRQAVKSLAMELKPWANWFLDLANEHDVRDSRHVSVQDTAALRTLVRELDPDRLVTASFGGHDLNEQDLRNTLLTEKVDFVTPHRPRQAGTPGQTETATRRTLELMRQIGHVVPVLYQEPFRRGYTTWEPTADDFITDLRGAVAGGAAGWCFHNGAQRAAPDGQPRRSFDVSNRRLFDQFDAVERQVLERIKQVRTSVNSSAYPRQRPPEEQNRKASVLSQGPTPGHDLPERDGPPTVAEDAAAHRIQAHSSTSRFEENVPPAERSTDDGPAAMRVSIHEGRWQIDGQFTNPGSIAAGLLMNVRMVNAVFEDANDPEFDAEANTDRFLAAIPDYTSQGVNAFTIGLQGGFPGYEGARNSAFDSDGSLRTPYLRRVEKVIRACDRAGAVVILGCFYQRQDQVLRDNDAVRNGVKNVAEWIRNSKFGNVVLEITNEFGHGGFNQEVLKSATGQAELMQLARQVHPRLLVSTSSLGDAKYANAAAQAADFLLVHLNSTKLENYERRIEALKKFGKPIVCNEDDKQGTDGAQAAKICVEHGLSWGLMAERVNQHRPFRFLGAKDDPPVYAEIQRLTAPAASTDYFPPPESQGGWRKLTAPDDIRRLAGMDPEKLDLLKRWLLQSDNRNFAAVVIRRGYVVLEVERGNSAQTDVRRVASVSKAICATVLAIASEQSQHGQTPRKMSFDDAAFDFIPWAHPLSDPRKRQITVKQLLNHTSGICPEAVGAPNDGTWEYILGRNGDPRTSQLAFDPGQGCGYSTHALCHAALVCENVTGKPYDEFAIAALFQPIGCEHWWFQSYDGAPEIGRHPSHGMGMPARDLARIGYCLLQDGRWGDRQVVPKWFVNQTAHPTQEVKTP
;
A
#
# COMPACT_ATOMS: atom_id res chain seq x y z
N MET A 1 -21.45 79.12 -12.41
CA MET A 1 -21.39 78.78 -13.85
C MET A 1 -22.01 77.39 -13.99
N ASN A 2 -23.25 77.29 -14.46
CA ASN A 2 -23.67 77.02 -15.86
C ASN A 2 -23.76 75.50 -16.12
N GLY A 3 -24.92 74.87 -16.37
CA GLY A 3 -26.32 75.33 -16.38
C GLY A 3 -27.27 74.13 -16.15
N ARG A 4 -28.44 74.30 -15.51
CA ARG A 4 -29.80 74.34 -16.14
C ARG A 4 -30.10 73.14 -17.08
N LEU A 5 -31.26 72.46 -17.01
CA LEU A 5 -32.63 72.87 -16.66
C LEU A 5 -33.24 71.95 -15.57
N LYS A 6 -33.96 72.43 -14.53
CA LYS A 6 -35.38 72.93 -14.49
C LYS A 6 -36.42 71.86 -14.90
N ARG A 7 -37.63 71.71 -14.31
CA ARG A 7 -38.37 72.19 -13.09
C ARG A 7 -39.84 71.66 -13.26
N ILE A 8 -40.62 71.18 -12.27
CA ILE A 8 -41.76 71.91 -11.61
C ILE A 8 -42.72 70.94 -10.84
N ARG A 9 -42.91 71.22 -9.54
CA ARG A 9 -44.13 71.26 -8.66
C ARG A 9 -45.19 70.12 -8.49
N MET A 10 -45.45 69.85 -7.20
CA MET A 10 -46.76 69.82 -6.46
C MET A 10 -47.75 68.66 -6.73
N LYS A 11 -48.61 68.22 -5.78
CA LYS A 11 -49.07 68.80 -4.48
C LYS A 11 -49.56 67.70 -3.48
N LEU A 12 -49.66 68.10 -2.20
CA LEU A 12 -50.48 67.59 -1.06
C LEU A 12 -51.82 66.88 -1.42
N SER A 13 -52.50 66.05 -0.60
CA SER A 13 -52.24 65.28 0.65
C SER A 13 -53.57 64.73 1.22
N THR A 14 -53.67 63.48 1.73
CA THR A 14 -54.69 63.05 2.74
C THR A 14 -54.40 61.65 3.34
N PHE A 15 -54.72 61.48 4.64
CA PHE A 15 -54.69 60.25 5.47
C PHE A 15 -56.06 59.50 5.44
N PRO A 16 -56.31 58.32 6.09
CA PRO A 16 -55.57 57.66 7.19
C PRO A 16 -55.30 56.12 7.13
N SER A 17 -54.57 55.67 8.15
CA SER A 17 -54.03 54.34 8.54
C SER A 17 -55.07 53.37 9.20
N PRO A 18 -54.75 52.13 9.68
CA PRO A 18 -53.41 51.56 9.99
C PRO A 18 -53.13 50.03 9.80
N LYS A 19 -51.84 49.67 10.01
CA LYS A 19 -51.27 48.36 10.42
C LYS A 19 -51.49 47.09 9.57
N VAL A 20 -50.41 46.62 8.91
CA VAL A 20 -49.89 45.23 8.96
C VAL A 20 -48.35 45.29 8.88
N HIS A 21 -47.63 44.43 9.59
CA HIS A 21 -46.19 44.21 9.39
C HIS A 21 -45.96 43.07 8.39
N ASP A 22 -45.20 43.29 7.31
CA ASP A 22 -44.25 42.27 6.83
C ASP A 22 -43.11 42.83 5.93
N MET A 23 -42.02 42.06 5.89
CA MET A 23 -41.02 41.86 4.83
C MET A 23 -40.20 43.02 4.18
N ARG A 24 -38.93 43.07 4.63
CA ARG A 24 -37.65 42.94 3.88
C ARG A 24 -37.07 44.06 2.98
N ALA A 25 -35.79 44.34 3.28
CA ALA A 25 -34.70 44.85 2.41
C ALA A 25 -34.80 46.33 1.97
N VAL A 26 -33.73 47.07 1.65
CA VAL A 26 -32.68 46.83 0.63
C VAL A 26 -31.45 47.78 0.80
N ILE A 27 -30.24 47.31 0.41
CA ILE A 27 -28.97 48.05 0.14
C ILE A 27 -28.23 48.69 1.35
N VAL A 28 -26.99 48.33 1.76
CA VAL A 28 -25.68 47.98 1.12
C VAL A 28 -24.69 49.17 1.07
N SER A 29 -23.62 49.14 1.91
CA SER A 29 -22.21 49.04 1.44
C SER A 29 -21.09 49.23 2.50
N LEU A 30 -20.07 48.37 2.36
CA LEU A 30 -18.63 48.50 2.69
C LEU A 30 -18.04 48.36 4.13
N VAL A 31 -17.63 47.10 4.40
CA VAL A 31 -16.22 46.66 4.66
C VAL A 31 -15.64 46.63 6.09
N LEU A 32 -14.88 45.53 6.35
CA LEU A 32 -14.15 45.08 7.55
C LEU A 32 -15.02 44.50 8.69
N GLY A 33 -14.89 43.22 9.10
CA GLY A 33 -14.08 42.13 8.54
C GLY A 33 -14.19 40.81 9.35
N VAL A 34 -14.00 39.67 8.66
CA VAL A 34 -13.85 38.29 9.20
C VAL A 34 -15.07 37.69 9.93
N GLY A 35 -16.00 37.12 9.16
CA GLY A 35 -16.97 36.12 9.63
C GLY A 35 -16.51 34.70 9.27
N ILE A 36 -16.58 33.77 10.22
CA ILE A 36 -15.98 32.43 10.14
C ILE A 36 -16.69 31.54 9.10
N LEU A 37 -15.91 30.87 8.24
CA LEU A 37 -16.39 29.82 7.34
C LEU A 37 -16.85 28.60 8.14
N MET A 38 -18.11 28.19 7.96
CA MET A 38 -18.56 26.84 8.34
C MET A 38 -18.16 25.86 7.23
N ILE A 39 -17.20 24.99 7.51
CA ILE A 39 -16.70 23.97 6.58
C ILE A 39 -17.58 22.70 6.71
N PRO A 40 -18.01 22.05 5.61
CA PRO A 40 -18.73 20.78 5.69
C PRO A 40 -17.83 19.66 6.24
N GLY A 41 -18.35 18.83 7.14
CA GLY A 41 -17.62 17.68 7.70
C GLY A 41 -17.33 16.57 6.66
N PRO A 42 -16.26 15.78 6.84
CA PRO A 42 -15.89 14.71 5.92
C PRO A 42 -16.80 13.47 6.06
N ALA A 43 -16.85 12.66 4.99
CA ALA A 43 -17.60 11.40 4.95
C ALA A 43 -16.98 10.32 5.88
N HIS A 44 -17.84 9.44 6.44
CA HIS A 44 -17.54 8.46 7.50
C HIS A 44 -16.08 7.98 7.59
N GLY A 45 -15.40 8.51 8.61
CA GLY A 45 -14.12 8.05 9.11
C GLY A 45 -14.20 6.81 10.00
N ALA A 46 -13.03 6.30 10.39
CA ALA A 46 -12.92 5.08 11.19
C ALA A 46 -13.33 5.33 12.65
N LYS A 47 -14.40 4.68 13.12
CA LYS A 47 -14.89 4.84 14.50
C LYS A 47 -14.23 3.83 15.45
N LEU A 48 -13.36 4.33 16.33
CA LEU A 48 -12.83 3.55 17.44
C LEU A 48 -13.92 3.28 18.50
N GLY A 49 -13.90 2.08 19.08
CA GLY A 49 -14.79 1.69 20.17
C GLY A 49 -14.21 0.58 21.05
N VAL A 50 -14.98 0.16 22.05
CA VAL A 50 -14.63 -0.91 23.01
C VAL A 50 -15.76 -1.92 23.10
N LYS A 51 -15.41 -3.21 23.17
CA LYS A 51 -16.35 -4.32 23.40
C LYS A 51 -15.73 -5.32 24.37
N GLY A 52 -16.00 -5.15 25.66
CA GLY A 52 -15.37 -5.93 26.72
C GLY A 52 -13.86 -5.71 26.75
N ALA A 53 -13.08 -6.79 26.74
CA ALA A 53 -11.61 -6.72 26.77
C ALA A 53 -10.94 -6.38 25.42
N GLN A 54 -11.66 -5.86 24.44
CA GLN A 54 -11.18 -5.66 23.06
C GLN A 54 -11.57 -4.30 22.49
N PHE A 55 -10.73 -3.74 21.62
CA PHE A 55 -11.09 -2.59 20.79
C PHE A 55 -11.93 -3.02 19.58
N THR A 56 -12.69 -2.07 19.06
CA THR A 56 -13.35 -2.18 17.76
C THR A 56 -12.96 -1.00 16.86
N ILE A 57 -12.87 -1.26 15.56
CA ILE A 57 -12.88 -0.22 14.51
C ILE A 57 -14.10 -0.49 13.65
N ASP A 58 -15.00 0.50 13.54
CA ASP A 58 -16.29 0.39 12.84
C ASP A 58 -17.14 -0.79 13.34
N GLY A 59 -17.07 -1.07 14.64
CA GLY A 59 -17.74 -2.19 15.30
C GLY A 59 -17.03 -3.55 15.17
N ASN A 60 -16.00 -3.66 14.33
CA ASN A 60 -15.23 -4.89 14.12
C ASN A 60 -14.12 -5.03 15.16
N THR A 61 -14.11 -6.13 15.92
CA THR A 61 -13.04 -6.44 16.89
C THR A 61 -11.67 -6.37 16.21
N THR A 62 -10.79 -5.52 16.73
CA THR A 62 -9.50 -5.20 16.10
C THR A 62 -8.40 -5.13 17.15
N PHE A 63 -7.29 -5.83 16.90
CA PHE A 63 -6.06 -5.62 17.66
C PHE A 63 -5.36 -4.35 17.16
N LEU A 64 -5.02 -3.42 18.07
CA LEU A 64 -4.27 -2.21 17.75
C LEU A 64 -2.77 -2.52 17.75
N LEU A 65 -2.19 -2.65 16.57
CA LEU A 65 -0.74 -2.75 16.36
C LEU A 65 -0.23 -1.36 15.96
N GLY A 66 0.54 -0.73 16.85
CA GLY A 66 1.02 0.64 16.63
C GLY A 66 2.50 0.84 16.89
N PHE A 67 2.94 2.09 16.81
CA PHE A 67 4.33 2.49 17.03
C PHE A 67 4.40 3.90 17.65
N SER A 68 5.49 4.19 18.38
CA SER A 68 5.75 5.53 18.91
C SER A 68 6.10 6.50 17.78
N TYR A 69 5.46 7.67 17.76
CA TYR A 69 5.68 8.73 16.78
C TYR A 69 5.52 10.13 17.41
N TYR A 70 6.17 10.35 18.55
CA TYR A 70 5.91 11.47 19.45
C TYR A 70 6.02 12.86 18.80
N GLY A 71 7.13 13.13 18.10
CA GLY A 71 7.44 14.39 17.43
C GLY A 71 6.80 14.55 16.04
N ALA A 72 5.78 13.76 15.68
CA ALA A 72 5.13 13.80 14.36
C ALA A 72 4.71 15.21 13.92
N LEU A 73 4.28 16.05 14.85
CA LEU A 73 3.87 17.44 14.56
C LEU A 73 5.03 18.33 14.07
N GLY A 74 6.29 17.92 14.27
CA GLY A 74 7.48 18.56 13.69
C GLY A 74 7.72 18.24 12.22
N ALA A 75 7.23 17.11 11.71
CA ALA A 75 7.47 16.63 10.36
C ALA A 75 6.73 17.42 9.27
N SER A 76 7.18 17.27 8.01
CA SER A 76 6.45 17.75 6.83
C SER A 76 5.29 16.80 6.49
N GLU A 77 4.24 17.30 5.82
CA GLU A 77 3.15 16.42 5.34
C GLU A 77 3.67 15.29 4.43
N ASN A 78 4.73 15.55 3.65
CA ASN A 78 5.32 14.53 2.77
C ASN A 78 6.01 13.42 3.59
N THR A 79 6.78 13.80 4.62
CA THR A 79 7.35 12.87 5.61
C THR A 79 6.24 12.05 6.27
N LEU A 80 5.17 12.70 6.71
CA LEU A 80 4.02 12.06 7.36
C LEU A 80 3.32 11.06 6.42
N ARG A 81 3.04 11.43 5.16
CA ARG A 81 2.42 10.52 4.18
C ARG A 81 3.30 9.29 3.91
N LEU A 82 4.59 9.47 3.69
CA LEU A 82 5.51 8.36 3.41
C LEU A 82 5.68 7.42 4.62
N ASP A 83 5.77 7.96 5.84
CA ASP A 83 5.86 7.15 7.06
C ASP A 83 4.53 6.44 7.38
N LEU A 84 3.38 7.02 7.00
CA LEU A 84 2.08 6.33 7.06
C LEU A 84 1.96 5.22 6.01
N ASP A 85 2.48 5.42 4.80
CA ASP A 85 2.53 4.38 3.76
C ASP A 85 3.36 3.17 4.23
N ASP A 86 4.56 3.41 4.78
CA ASP A 86 5.40 2.36 5.35
C ASP A 86 4.77 1.69 6.59
N ALA A 87 4.14 2.47 7.46
CA ALA A 87 3.37 1.92 8.58
C ALA A 87 2.28 0.94 8.12
N GLN A 88 1.53 1.30 7.07
CA GLN A 88 0.50 0.41 6.51
C GLN A 88 1.12 -0.82 5.80
N ARG A 89 2.27 -0.70 5.13
CA ARG A 89 3.00 -1.84 4.52
C ARG A 89 3.39 -2.89 5.56
N HIS A 90 3.90 -2.48 6.71
CA HIS A 90 4.24 -3.35 7.84
C HIS A 90 3.02 -3.79 8.68
N GLY A 91 1.84 -3.24 8.40
CA GLY A 91 0.59 -3.65 9.02
C GLY A 91 0.31 -2.99 10.37
N PHE A 92 0.87 -1.81 10.65
CA PHE A 92 0.40 -0.96 11.73
C PHE A 92 -0.97 -0.35 11.38
N ASN A 93 -1.82 -0.14 12.39
CA ASN A 93 -3.13 0.51 12.28
C ASN A 93 -3.33 1.59 13.36
N TRP A 94 -2.29 1.92 14.12
CA TRP A 94 -2.34 2.82 15.26
C TRP A 94 -1.01 3.58 15.43
N LEU A 95 -1.05 4.83 15.91
CA LEU A 95 0.13 5.66 16.18
C LEU A 95 0.01 6.36 17.54
N ARG A 96 1.11 6.46 18.30
CA ARG A 96 1.18 7.28 19.53
C ARG A 96 1.91 8.60 19.28
N VAL A 97 1.18 9.70 19.41
CA VAL A 97 1.65 11.07 19.17
C VAL A 97 1.50 11.88 20.45
N TRP A 98 2.55 12.60 20.87
CA TRP A 98 2.45 13.51 22.01
C TRP A 98 1.96 14.87 21.51
N VAL A 99 0.85 15.34 22.08
CA VAL A 99 0.27 16.65 21.76
C VAL A 99 0.92 17.78 22.57
N THR A 100 1.66 17.41 23.61
CA THR A 100 2.59 18.24 24.38
C THR A 100 3.98 17.62 24.24
N TRP A 101 4.75 18.04 23.23
CA TRP A 101 6.07 17.53 22.91
C TRP A 101 7.05 18.66 22.61
N GLU A 102 8.12 18.72 23.39
CA GLU A 102 9.34 19.48 23.11
C GLU A 102 10.50 18.50 23.10
N SER A 103 11.42 18.70 22.15
CA SER A 103 12.69 17.99 22.16
C SER A 103 13.79 18.85 21.52
N PHE A 104 14.93 18.96 22.19
CA PHE A 104 16.17 19.58 21.69
C PHE A 104 16.04 21.07 21.31
N GLY A 105 15.15 21.82 21.98
CA GLY A 105 14.86 23.21 21.69
C GLY A 105 13.74 23.40 20.65
N HIS A 106 13.08 22.32 20.23
CA HIS A 106 12.00 22.33 19.25
C HIS A 106 10.68 21.92 19.89
N ASP A 107 9.91 22.91 20.37
CA ASP A 107 8.55 22.71 20.88
C ASP A 107 7.54 22.64 19.74
N VAL A 108 7.08 21.42 19.44
CA VAL A 108 6.14 21.06 18.37
C VAL A 108 4.72 20.75 18.89
N SER A 109 4.44 21.08 20.15
CA SER A 109 3.16 20.83 20.82
C SER A 109 1.97 21.51 20.16
N ALA A 110 0.85 20.80 20.06
CA ALA A 110 -0.43 21.36 19.59
C ALA A 110 -1.05 22.36 20.58
N VAL A 111 -0.63 22.34 21.85
CA VAL A 111 -1.03 23.30 22.90
C VAL A 111 0.17 23.89 23.63
N ASP A 112 0.01 25.09 24.20
CA ASP A 112 1.00 25.73 25.07
C ASP A 112 0.93 25.21 26.52
N ALA A 113 1.82 25.69 27.38
CA ALA A 113 1.88 25.27 28.77
C ALA A 113 0.67 25.68 29.62
N ALA A 114 -0.16 26.61 29.12
CA ALA A 114 -1.46 26.99 29.68
C ALA A 114 -2.63 26.22 29.03
N GLY A 115 -2.34 25.23 28.18
CA GLY A 115 -3.30 24.39 27.47
C GLY A 115 -4.01 25.06 26.28
N LYS A 116 -3.55 26.22 25.81
CA LYS A 116 -4.16 26.92 24.68
C LYS A 116 -3.60 26.42 23.35
N ILE A 117 -4.43 26.47 22.31
CA ILE A 117 -4.09 26.05 20.94
C ILE A 117 -2.83 26.77 20.41
N ARG A 118 -1.89 26.01 19.83
CA ARG A 118 -0.71 26.53 19.11
C ARG A 118 -0.78 26.20 17.61
N PRO A 119 -1.12 27.17 16.75
CA PRO A 119 -0.79 27.11 15.33
C PRO A 119 0.74 27.19 15.13
N PRO A 120 1.33 26.51 14.15
CA PRO A 120 0.69 25.64 13.14
C PRO A 120 0.45 24.20 13.62
N PHE A 121 0.89 23.83 14.84
CA PHE A 121 0.93 22.44 15.29
C PHE A 121 -0.46 21.83 15.52
N MET A 122 -1.45 22.60 15.97
CA MET A 122 -2.84 22.14 16.01
C MET A 122 -3.42 21.88 14.61
N ASP A 123 -3.05 22.69 13.61
CA ASP A 123 -3.53 22.48 12.24
C ASP A 123 -2.85 21.25 11.61
N ARG A 124 -1.57 21.02 11.90
CA ARG A 124 -0.87 19.76 11.58
C ARG A 124 -1.49 18.55 12.27
N LEU A 125 -1.94 18.70 13.52
CA LEU A 125 -2.62 17.64 14.27
C LEU A 125 -3.97 17.30 13.64
N LYS A 126 -4.80 18.30 13.30
CA LYS A 126 -6.06 18.11 12.56
C LYS A 126 -5.83 17.41 11.22
N TRP A 127 -4.81 17.86 10.47
CA TRP A 127 -4.41 17.23 9.22
C TRP A 127 -4.01 15.77 9.42
N LEU A 128 -3.21 15.45 10.45
CA LEU A 128 -2.75 14.08 10.71
C LEU A 128 -3.90 13.17 11.17
N VAL A 129 -4.79 13.67 12.03
CA VAL A 129 -6.03 12.97 12.43
C VAL A 129 -6.85 12.63 11.19
N ALA A 130 -7.11 13.60 10.30
CA ALA A 130 -7.86 13.40 9.06
C ALA A 130 -7.14 12.48 8.05
N GLU A 131 -5.82 12.57 7.93
CA GLU A 131 -5.01 11.69 7.05
C GLU A 131 -5.09 10.23 7.52
N CYS A 132 -4.95 9.99 8.83
CA CYS A 132 -5.12 8.67 9.42
C CYS A 132 -6.57 8.17 9.34
N ASP A 133 -7.55 9.06 9.46
CA ASP A 133 -8.98 8.74 9.36
C ASP A 133 -9.32 8.18 7.97
N ARG A 134 -8.88 8.86 6.90
CA ARG A 134 -8.97 8.38 5.51
C ARG A 134 -8.25 7.06 5.26
N ARG A 135 -7.31 6.67 6.13
CA ARG A 135 -6.49 5.45 6.05
C ARG A 135 -6.99 4.31 6.95
N GLY A 136 -8.03 4.53 7.76
CA GLY A 136 -8.49 3.56 8.75
C GLY A 136 -7.52 3.36 9.91
N MET A 137 -6.74 4.39 10.27
CA MET A 137 -5.72 4.35 11.31
C MET A 137 -6.12 5.19 12.53
N ILE A 138 -5.75 4.71 13.71
CA ILE A 138 -6.09 5.30 15.01
C ILE A 138 -4.94 6.18 15.54
N LEU A 139 -5.27 7.33 16.16
CA LEU A 139 -4.32 8.12 16.96
C LEU A 139 -4.56 7.96 18.46
N ASP A 140 -3.45 7.70 19.17
CA ASP A 140 -3.29 7.99 20.60
C ASP A 140 -2.70 9.40 20.74
N LEU A 141 -3.46 10.29 21.39
CA LEU A 141 -3.04 11.64 21.68
C LEU A 141 -2.66 11.75 23.15
N THR A 142 -1.36 11.84 23.43
CA THR A 142 -0.81 11.78 24.79
C THR A 142 -0.46 13.17 25.32
N LEU A 143 -0.95 13.48 26.53
CA LEU A 143 -0.64 14.69 27.31
C LEU A 143 0.41 14.44 28.40
N THR A 144 1.13 15.50 28.81
CA THR A 144 2.01 15.47 29.98
C THR A 144 2.02 16.78 30.77
N ARG A 145 2.23 16.67 32.09
CA ARG A 145 2.41 17.80 33.02
C ARG A 145 3.90 18.00 33.32
N GLY A 146 4.31 19.21 33.69
CA GLY A 146 5.63 19.43 34.26
C GLY A 146 6.04 20.88 34.35
N THR A 147 6.81 21.16 35.39
CA THR A 147 7.51 22.42 35.65
C THR A 147 9.01 22.16 35.76
N ASP A 148 9.80 23.22 35.68
CA ASP A 148 11.22 23.15 36.07
C ASP A 148 11.40 23.10 37.60
N LEU A 149 12.65 23.17 38.05
CA LEU A 149 13.04 23.13 39.47
C LEU A 149 12.61 24.37 40.27
N GLU A 150 12.29 25.48 39.60
CA GLU A 150 11.78 26.71 40.21
C GLU A 150 10.25 26.77 40.19
N GLY A 151 9.59 25.78 39.58
CA GLY A 151 8.13 25.70 39.46
C GLY A 151 7.58 26.43 38.25
N ALA A 152 8.42 26.91 37.32
CA ALA A 152 7.97 27.59 36.11
C ALA A 152 7.55 26.59 35.02
N PRO A 153 6.61 26.97 34.11
CA PRO A 153 6.12 26.08 33.07
C PRO A 153 7.21 25.67 32.07
N THR A 154 7.36 24.37 31.83
CA THR A 154 8.31 23.86 30.82
C THR A 154 7.68 23.84 29.42
N ALA A 155 8.46 24.17 28.39
CA ALA A 155 8.04 24.02 27.00
C ALA A 155 7.60 22.56 26.72
N GLY A 156 6.58 22.40 25.89
CA GLY A 156 5.94 21.11 25.64
C GLY A 156 5.40 20.35 26.86
N ARG A 157 5.08 21.03 27.97
CA ARG A 157 4.40 20.44 29.14
C ARG A 157 3.35 21.38 29.71
N LEU A 158 2.32 20.82 30.34
CA LEU A 158 1.28 21.59 31.02
C LEU A 158 1.74 22.01 32.42
N ALA A 159 1.49 23.27 32.79
CA ALA A 159 1.93 23.83 34.07
C ALA A 159 1.20 23.23 35.29
N ASP A 160 -0.13 23.19 35.24
CA ASP A 160 -0.99 22.85 36.38
C ASP A 160 -2.29 22.14 35.96
N LEU A 161 -3.21 21.89 36.90
CA LEU A 161 -4.51 21.28 36.62
C LEU A 161 -5.43 22.18 35.77
N ASN A 162 -5.35 23.51 35.90
CA ASN A 162 -6.19 24.42 35.12
C ASN A 162 -5.78 24.41 33.65
N SER A 163 -4.47 24.49 33.40
CA SER A 163 -3.84 24.34 32.09
C SER A 163 -4.16 22.98 31.48
N HIS A 164 -4.16 21.92 32.31
CA HIS A 164 -4.54 20.58 31.86
C HIS A 164 -6.02 20.50 31.44
N ARG A 165 -6.94 21.06 32.24
CA ARG A 165 -8.36 21.17 31.84
C ARG A 165 -8.54 21.97 30.55
N GLN A 166 -7.76 23.04 30.37
CA GLN A 166 -7.80 23.85 29.16
C GLN A 166 -7.27 23.09 27.93
N ALA A 167 -6.20 22.30 28.07
CA ALA A 167 -5.70 21.43 27.00
C ALA A 167 -6.71 20.35 26.60
N VAL A 168 -7.29 19.65 27.58
CA VAL A 168 -8.39 18.68 27.36
C VAL A 168 -9.54 19.34 26.62
N LYS A 169 -9.95 20.54 27.04
CA LYS A 169 -11.01 21.31 26.40
C LYS A 169 -10.68 21.65 24.95
N SER A 170 -9.47 22.15 24.70
CA SER A 170 -9.02 22.49 23.35
C SER A 170 -8.98 21.27 22.42
N LEU A 171 -8.41 20.15 22.85
CA LEU A 171 -8.35 18.93 22.04
C LEU A 171 -9.75 18.34 21.79
N ALA A 172 -10.57 18.20 22.83
CA ALA A 172 -11.91 17.64 22.72
C ALA A 172 -12.87 18.51 21.88
N MET A 173 -12.65 19.83 21.79
CA MET A 173 -13.42 20.72 20.91
C MET A 173 -12.90 20.71 19.47
N GLU A 174 -11.59 20.88 19.26
CA GLU A 174 -10.99 21.02 17.93
C GLU A 174 -10.99 19.71 17.12
N LEU A 175 -10.92 18.56 17.79
CA LEU A 175 -10.82 17.24 17.15
C LEU A 175 -12.12 16.42 17.24
N LYS A 176 -13.19 17.00 17.79
CA LYS A 176 -14.52 16.38 17.87
C LYS A 176 -15.06 15.81 16.56
N PRO A 177 -14.81 16.40 15.37
CA PRO A 177 -15.33 15.86 14.11
C PRO A 177 -14.85 14.45 13.75
N TRP A 178 -13.75 13.96 14.33
CA TRP A 178 -13.12 12.69 13.96
C TRP A 178 -13.26 11.62 15.06
N ALA A 179 -13.59 10.40 14.66
CA ALA A 179 -13.84 9.27 15.56
C ALA A 179 -12.65 8.30 15.71
N ASN A 180 -11.56 8.54 14.98
CA ASN A 180 -10.39 7.67 14.90
C ASN A 180 -9.29 7.98 15.93
N TRP A 181 -9.62 8.57 17.08
CA TRP A 181 -8.61 8.93 18.08
C TRP A 181 -9.10 8.78 19.52
N PHE A 182 -8.16 8.61 20.45
CA PHE A 182 -8.41 8.60 21.90
C PHE A 182 -7.48 9.56 22.64
N LEU A 183 -7.90 9.97 23.84
CA LEU A 183 -7.10 10.85 24.69
C LEU A 183 -6.43 10.06 25.81
N ASP A 184 -5.10 10.04 25.81
CA ASP A 184 -4.31 9.67 26.97
C ASP A 184 -4.07 10.93 27.80
N LEU A 185 -4.78 11.01 28.93
CA LEU A 185 -4.80 12.18 29.80
C LEU A 185 -3.43 12.47 30.41
N ALA A 186 -2.59 11.47 30.64
CA ALA A 186 -1.32 11.69 31.32
C ALA A 186 -0.37 10.52 31.10
N ASN A 187 0.73 10.79 30.40
CA ASN A 187 1.84 9.85 30.30
C ASN A 187 2.53 9.65 31.66
N GLU A 188 2.51 8.42 32.18
CA GLU A 188 3.15 8.02 33.45
C GLU A 188 2.63 8.84 34.65
N HIS A 189 1.30 8.98 34.72
CA HIS A 189 0.56 9.84 35.66
C HIS A 189 0.88 9.59 37.13
N ASP A 190 1.19 8.34 37.46
CA ASP A 190 1.49 7.77 38.78
C ASP A 190 2.92 8.05 39.27
N VAL A 191 3.83 8.43 38.37
CA VAL A 191 5.23 8.72 38.72
C VAL A 191 5.30 10.02 39.53
N ARG A 192 5.87 9.92 40.74
CA ARG A 192 5.87 10.98 41.76
C ARG A 192 6.97 12.02 41.55
N ASP A 193 7.04 12.58 40.34
CA ASP A 193 7.83 13.78 40.00
C ASP A 193 6.91 14.91 39.49
N SER A 194 7.49 15.98 38.92
CA SER A 194 6.78 17.09 38.25
C SER A 194 5.64 16.68 37.29
N ARG A 195 5.69 15.45 36.74
CA ARG A 195 4.69 14.89 35.81
C ARG A 195 3.43 14.36 36.50
N HIS A 196 3.45 14.22 37.83
CA HIS A 196 2.38 13.53 38.57
C HIS A 196 0.99 14.15 38.33
N VAL A 197 0.03 13.29 38.01
CA VAL A 197 -1.40 13.61 37.95
C VAL A 197 -2.14 12.67 38.89
N SER A 198 -2.89 13.23 39.84
CA SER A 198 -3.56 12.45 40.88
C SER A 198 -4.74 11.66 40.32
N VAL A 199 -5.14 10.57 41.00
CA VAL A 199 -6.36 9.80 40.66
C VAL A 199 -7.60 10.71 40.60
N GLN A 200 -7.65 11.72 41.47
CA GLN A 200 -8.71 12.73 41.51
C GLN A 200 -8.65 13.70 40.32
N ASP A 201 -7.45 14.13 39.92
CA ASP A 201 -7.23 14.93 38.72
C ASP A 201 -7.67 14.14 37.48
N THR A 202 -7.20 12.90 37.31
CA THR A 202 -7.54 12.02 36.18
C THR A 202 -9.05 11.82 36.09
N ALA A 203 -9.72 11.47 37.20
CA ALA A 203 -11.18 11.32 37.25
C ALA A 203 -11.93 12.61 36.86
N ALA A 204 -11.43 13.77 37.29
CA ALA A 204 -12.04 15.06 36.99
C ALA A 204 -11.72 15.58 35.58
N LEU A 205 -10.62 15.14 34.95
CA LEU A 205 -10.30 15.38 33.55
C LEU A 205 -11.11 14.45 32.63
N ARG A 206 -11.24 13.17 32.98
CA ARG A 206 -12.12 12.20 32.31
C ARG A 206 -13.58 12.63 32.34
N THR A 207 -14.04 13.18 33.47
CA THR A 207 -15.38 13.79 33.56
C THR A 207 -15.55 14.96 32.58
N LEU A 208 -14.57 15.88 32.52
CA LEU A 208 -14.56 16.97 31.55
C LEU A 208 -14.57 16.48 30.09
N VAL A 209 -13.85 15.39 29.76
CA VAL A 209 -13.94 14.81 28.41
C VAL A 209 -15.37 14.37 28.12
N ARG A 210 -16.06 13.68 29.04
CA ARG A 210 -17.45 13.23 28.80
C ARG A 210 -18.45 14.37 28.68
N GLU A 211 -18.23 15.49 29.35
CA GLU A 211 -19.06 16.69 29.20
C GLU A 211 -18.91 17.32 27.80
N LEU A 212 -17.75 17.17 27.16
CA LEU A 212 -17.43 17.78 25.87
C LEU A 212 -17.64 16.84 24.68
N ASP A 213 -17.23 15.59 24.79
CA ASP A 213 -17.31 14.53 23.80
C ASP A 213 -17.64 13.18 24.50
N PRO A 214 -18.94 12.87 24.72
CA PRO A 214 -19.36 11.69 25.48
C PRO A 214 -18.85 10.35 24.94
N ASP A 215 -18.63 10.26 23.61
CA ASP A 215 -18.20 9.04 22.91
C ASP A 215 -16.66 8.86 22.92
N ARG A 216 -15.88 9.87 23.31
CA ARG A 216 -14.41 9.83 23.23
C ARG A 216 -13.83 8.75 24.14
N LEU A 217 -12.97 7.88 23.62
CA LEU A 217 -12.22 6.98 24.49
C LEU A 217 -11.10 7.72 25.23
N VAL A 218 -10.92 7.37 26.50
CA VAL A 218 -10.02 8.04 27.45
C VAL A 218 -9.22 7.01 28.23
N THR A 219 -7.93 7.26 28.42
CA THR A 219 -7.04 6.51 29.30
C THR A 219 -6.11 7.43 30.08
N ALA A 220 -5.32 6.87 30.98
CA ALA A 220 -4.22 7.53 31.67
C ALA A 220 -3.14 6.48 31.97
N SER A 221 -1.91 6.79 31.60
CA SER A 221 -0.88 5.77 31.41
C SER A 221 0.02 5.64 32.61
N PHE A 222 0.43 4.40 32.89
CA PHE A 222 1.23 4.08 34.08
C PHE A 222 2.73 4.14 33.79
N GLY A 223 3.54 4.34 34.82
CA GLY A 223 4.98 4.15 34.81
C GLY A 223 5.38 2.70 34.49
N GLY A 224 6.68 2.47 34.31
CA GLY A 224 7.27 1.18 33.90
C GLY A 224 7.19 0.05 34.93
N HIS A 225 5.98 -0.30 35.38
CA HIS A 225 5.70 -1.39 36.32
C HIS A 225 4.38 -2.10 36.00
N ASP A 226 4.21 -3.29 36.57
CA ASP A 226 2.94 -4.03 36.45
C ASP A 226 1.88 -3.51 37.42
N LEU A 227 0.61 -3.56 37.00
CA LEU A 227 -0.52 -3.08 37.79
C LEU A 227 -0.87 -4.08 38.89
N ASN A 228 -1.05 -3.56 40.11
CA ASN A 228 -1.61 -4.30 41.23
C ASN A 228 -3.14 -4.08 41.34
N GLU A 229 -3.79 -4.75 42.29
CA GLU A 229 -5.24 -4.65 42.47
C GLU A 229 -5.71 -3.23 42.84
N GLN A 230 -4.95 -2.49 43.64
CA GLN A 230 -5.28 -1.12 44.03
C GLN A 230 -5.18 -0.16 42.84
N ASP A 231 -4.18 -0.32 41.97
CA ASP A 231 -4.05 0.46 40.75
C ASP A 231 -5.30 0.28 39.87
N LEU A 232 -5.68 -0.99 39.63
CA LEU A 232 -6.87 -1.33 38.86
C LEU A 232 -8.17 -0.84 39.53
N ARG A 233 -8.28 -0.90 40.86
CA ARG A 233 -9.45 -0.33 41.58
C ARG A 233 -9.54 1.19 41.42
N ASN A 234 -8.42 1.90 41.53
CA ASN A 234 -8.38 3.35 41.29
C ASN A 234 -8.84 3.65 39.85
N THR A 235 -8.20 3.02 38.87
CA THR A 235 -8.42 3.32 37.46
C THR A 235 -9.79 2.90 36.92
N LEU A 236 -10.34 1.77 37.37
CA LEU A 236 -11.63 1.27 36.89
C LEU A 236 -12.82 1.86 37.66
N LEU A 237 -12.68 2.08 38.97
CA LEU A 237 -13.81 2.50 39.83
C LEU A 237 -13.82 4.01 40.11
N THR A 238 -12.65 4.66 40.16
CA THR A 238 -12.51 6.09 40.48
C THR A 238 -12.29 6.92 39.21
N GLU A 239 -11.26 6.61 38.42
CA GLU A 239 -10.93 7.34 37.18
C GLU A 239 -11.90 7.02 36.04
N LYS A 240 -12.34 5.76 35.95
CA LYS A 240 -13.30 5.22 34.98
C LYS A 240 -12.83 5.42 33.53
N VAL A 241 -11.55 5.13 33.29
CA VAL A 241 -10.98 5.04 31.93
C VAL A 241 -11.67 3.94 31.12
N ASP A 242 -11.63 4.04 29.79
CA ASP A 242 -12.26 3.05 28.91
C ASP A 242 -11.38 1.81 28.65
N PHE A 243 -10.08 1.92 28.93
CA PHE A 243 -9.06 0.87 28.81
C PHE A 243 -7.81 1.24 29.62
N VAL A 244 -6.99 0.26 29.98
CA VAL A 244 -5.77 0.47 30.77
C VAL A 244 -4.50 0.42 29.92
N THR A 245 -3.51 1.23 30.27
CA THR A 245 -2.24 1.39 29.56
C THR A 245 -1.02 1.25 30.48
N PRO A 246 -0.71 0.01 30.92
CA PRO A 246 0.55 -0.26 31.62
C PRO A 246 1.76 -0.06 30.71
N HIS A 247 2.73 0.74 31.14
CA HIS A 247 4.08 0.67 30.59
C HIS A 247 4.83 -0.49 31.26
N ARG A 248 5.42 -1.40 30.48
CA ARG A 248 6.06 -2.59 31.06
C ARG A 248 7.45 -2.26 31.62
N PRO A 249 7.94 -2.99 32.65
CA PRO A 249 9.34 -2.89 33.08
C PRO A 249 10.32 -3.00 31.91
N ARG A 250 11.39 -2.21 31.91
CA ARG A 250 12.35 -2.17 30.78
C ARG A 250 13.59 -3.01 31.06
N GLN A 251 13.37 -4.31 31.29
CA GLN A 251 14.40 -5.30 31.67
C GLN A 251 14.31 -6.61 30.87
N ALA A 252 15.42 -7.35 30.77
CA ALA A 252 15.55 -8.55 29.92
C ALA A 252 14.53 -9.68 30.18
N GLY A 253 13.99 -9.80 31.39
CA GLY A 253 12.95 -10.81 31.70
C GLY A 253 11.54 -10.46 31.21
N THR A 254 11.31 -9.20 30.80
CA THR A 254 9.96 -8.68 30.49
C THR A 254 9.26 -9.36 29.32
N PRO A 255 9.92 -9.62 28.17
CA PRO A 255 9.27 -10.22 27.00
C PRO A 255 8.55 -11.53 27.32
N GLY A 256 9.23 -12.44 28.03
CA GLY A 256 8.70 -13.74 28.42
C GLY A 256 7.63 -13.69 29.52
N GLN A 257 7.43 -12.53 30.16
CA GLN A 257 6.47 -12.35 31.26
C GLN A 257 5.15 -11.72 30.81
N THR A 258 5.10 -11.12 29.61
CA THR A 258 3.98 -10.27 29.18
C THR A 258 2.67 -11.06 29.00
N GLU A 259 2.72 -12.34 28.62
CA GLU A 259 1.53 -13.22 28.62
C GLU A 259 0.93 -13.36 30.03
N THR A 260 1.74 -13.72 31.01
CA THR A 260 1.33 -13.93 32.40
C THR A 260 0.84 -12.62 33.04
N ALA A 261 1.54 -11.51 32.81
CA ALA A 261 1.16 -10.19 33.33
C ALA A 261 -0.19 -9.73 32.74
N THR A 262 -0.41 -9.92 31.44
CA THR A 262 -1.69 -9.60 30.78
C THR A 262 -2.83 -10.44 31.36
N ARG A 263 -2.63 -11.77 31.51
CA ARG A 263 -3.66 -12.65 32.09
C ARG A 263 -4.00 -12.26 33.52
N ARG A 264 -3.00 -11.98 34.36
CA ARG A 264 -3.18 -11.52 35.75
C ARG A 264 -3.96 -10.21 35.80
N THR A 265 -3.64 -9.26 34.93
CA THR A 265 -4.34 -7.97 34.83
C THR A 265 -5.83 -8.19 34.49
N LEU A 266 -6.11 -9.00 33.47
CA LEU A 266 -7.48 -9.34 33.08
C LEU A 266 -8.23 -10.18 34.13
N GLU A 267 -7.53 -10.96 34.95
CA GLU A 267 -8.12 -11.71 36.05
C GLU A 267 -8.49 -10.80 37.23
N LEU A 268 -7.60 -9.90 37.65
CA LEU A 268 -7.89 -8.89 38.68
C LEU A 268 -9.07 -8.00 38.25
N MET A 269 -9.14 -7.60 36.97
CA MET A 269 -10.31 -6.91 36.40
C MET A 269 -11.62 -7.69 36.57
N ARG A 270 -11.62 -9.01 36.34
CA ARG A 270 -12.80 -9.86 36.55
C ARG A 270 -13.19 -9.95 38.02
N GLN A 271 -12.21 -10.02 38.92
CA GLN A 271 -12.44 -10.02 40.38
C GLN A 271 -12.98 -8.67 40.88
N ILE A 272 -12.56 -7.56 40.29
CA ILE A 272 -13.09 -6.21 40.53
C ILE A 272 -14.51 -6.05 39.94
N GLY A 273 -14.86 -6.85 38.94
CA GLY A 273 -16.17 -6.83 38.27
C GLY A 273 -16.25 -5.88 37.06
N HIS A 274 -15.12 -5.31 36.61
CA HIS A 274 -15.06 -4.42 35.45
C HIS A 274 -13.89 -4.81 34.55
N VAL A 275 -14.19 -5.31 33.34
CA VAL A 275 -13.17 -5.70 32.36
C VAL A 275 -13.16 -4.71 31.20
N VAL A 276 -11.97 -4.23 30.87
CA VAL A 276 -11.70 -3.29 29.77
C VAL A 276 -10.49 -3.77 28.96
N PRO A 277 -10.21 -3.21 27.78
CA PRO A 277 -9.01 -3.52 27.02
C PRO A 277 -7.71 -3.23 27.79
N VAL A 278 -6.67 -4.00 27.49
CA VAL A 278 -5.28 -3.72 27.90
C VAL A 278 -4.50 -3.31 26.65
N LEU A 279 -3.85 -2.15 26.67
CA LEU A 279 -3.09 -1.58 25.55
C LEU A 279 -1.66 -1.24 25.99
N TYR A 280 -0.66 -1.97 25.48
CA TYR A 280 0.74 -1.68 25.78
C TYR A 280 1.28 -0.55 24.89
N GLN A 281 1.27 0.69 25.39
CA GLN A 281 1.78 1.86 24.65
C GLN A 281 3.30 2.01 24.70
N GLU A 282 3.93 1.70 25.84
CA GLU A 282 5.38 1.65 25.96
C GLU A 282 5.79 0.41 26.74
N PRO A 283 6.05 -0.71 26.03
CA PRO A 283 6.85 -1.78 26.59
C PRO A 283 8.32 -1.29 26.72
N PHE A 284 9.28 -2.04 26.20
CA PHE A 284 10.68 -1.64 26.13
C PHE A 284 11.03 -1.07 24.74
N ARG A 285 12.17 -0.40 24.67
CA ARG A 285 12.81 0.05 23.43
C ARG A 285 14.31 -0.11 23.52
N ARG A 286 14.97 -0.07 22.37
CA ARG A 286 16.43 0.06 22.28
C ARG A 286 16.87 1.46 22.76
N GLY A 287 18.12 1.58 23.14
CA GLY A 287 18.72 2.84 23.57
C GLY A 287 18.10 3.46 24.81
N TYR A 288 17.70 2.68 25.82
CA TYR A 288 17.10 3.20 27.06
C TYR A 288 17.85 2.81 28.34
N THR A 289 18.28 1.55 28.47
CA THR A 289 19.10 1.07 29.60
C THR A 289 20.39 0.41 29.08
N THR A 290 21.16 -0.22 29.96
CA THR A 290 22.27 -1.10 29.55
C THR A 290 21.81 -2.40 28.87
N TRP A 291 20.52 -2.76 28.99
CA TRP A 291 19.91 -3.82 28.19
C TRP A 291 19.39 -3.24 26.87
N GLU A 292 19.83 -3.85 25.77
CA GLU A 292 19.46 -3.49 24.40
C GLU A 292 18.62 -4.63 23.77
N PRO A 293 17.27 -4.52 23.76
CA PRO A 293 16.37 -5.57 23.31
C PRO A 293 16.66 -6.04 21.88
N THR A 294 16.66 -7.36 21.69
CA THR A 294 16.79 -8.03 20.39
C THR A 294 15.47 -8.03 19.62
N ALA A 295 15.51 -8.41 18.33
CA ALA A 295 14.28 -8.57 17.55
C ALA A 295 13.40 -9.73 18.10
N ASP A 296 14.01 -10.75 18.69
CA ASP A 296 13.28 -11.83 19.35
C ASP A 296 12.58 -11.37 20.63
N ASP A 297 13.16 -10.44 21.38
CA ASP A 297 12.51 -9.83 22.55
C ASP A 297 11.22 -9.12 22.15
N PHE A 298 11.26 -8.21 21.17
CA PHE A 298 10.06 -7.52 20.68
C PHE A 298 8.98 -8.48 20.16
N ILE A 299 9.37 -9.50 19.41
CA ILE A 299 8.41 -10.48 18.84
C ILE A 299 7.86 -11.43 19.92
N THR A 300 8.64 -11.75 20.95
CA THR A 300 8.19 -12.51 22.12
C THR A 300 7.20 -11.70 22.95
N ASP A 301 7.49 -10.42 23.20
CA ASP A 301 6.61 -9.53 23.96
C ASP A 301 5.27 -9.29 23.26
N LEU A 302 5.28 -9.02 21.94
CA LEU A 302 4.06 -8.91 21.13
C LEU A 302 3.24 -10.21 21.12
N ARG A 303 3.89 -11.37 20.94
CA ARG A 303 3.22 -12.68 21.01
C ARG A 303 2.63 -12.93 22.40
N GLY A 304 3.36 -12.57 23.46
CA GLY A 304 2.90 -12.66 24.84
C GLY A 304 1.69 -11.76 25.11
N ALA A 305 1.70 -10.52 24.62
CA ALA A 305 0.56 -9.61 24.72
C ALA A 305 -0.69 -10.21 24.05
N VAL A 306 -0.56 -10.71 22.82
CA VAL A 306 -1.63 -11.39 22.08
C VAL A 306 -2.13 -12.64 22.83
N ALA A 307 -1.25 -13.57 23.19
CA ALA A 307 -1.60 -14.82 23.88
C ALA A 307 -2.16 -14.59 25.30
N GLY A 308 -1.79 -13.47 25.92
CA GLY A 308 -2.30 -13.01 27.20
C GLY A 308 -3.71 -12.41 27.12
N GLY A 309 -4.16 -12.00 25.93
CA GLY A 309 -5.47 -11.39 25.69
C GLY A 309 -5.47 -9.86 25.66
N ALA A 310 -4.32 -9.21 25.44
CA ALA A 310 -4.25 -7.77 25.25
C ALA A 310 -4.99 -7.35 23.97
N ALA A 311 -5.48 -6.11 23.93
CA ALA A 311 -6.19 -5.56 22.79
C ALA A 311 -5.30 -4.74 21.86
N GLY A 312 -4.07 -4.43 22.27
CA GLY A 312 -3.08 -3.81 21.41
C GLY A 312 -1.69 -3.76 22.02
N TRP A 313 -0.71 -3.46 21.17
CA TRP A 313 0.71 -3.42 21.50
C TRP A 313 1.45 -2.44 20.59
N CYS A 314 2.38 -1.69 21.16
CA CYS A 314 3.13 -0.65 20.49
C CYS A 314 4.59 -1.05 20.29
N PHE A 315 5.08 -0.89 19.06
CA PHE A 315 6.49 -0.89 18.75
C PHE A 315 7.15 0.40 19.25
N HIS A 316 7.46 0.39 20.54
CA HIS A 316 8.11 1.51 21.21
C HIS A 316 9.56 1.64 20.73
N ASN A 317 9.93 2.85 20.31
CA ASN A 317 11.21 3.14 19.68
C ASN A 317 11.74 4.52 20.12
N GLY A 318 13.07 4.68 20.11
CA GLY A 318 13.75 5.89 20.59
C GLY A 318 15.26 5.67 20.68
N ALA A 319 16.06 6.75 20.58
CA ALA A 319 17.51 6.67 20.80
C ALA A 319 17.93 6.90 22.26
N GLN A 320 19.23 6.65 22.52
CA GLN A 320 19.88 7.01 23.78
C GLN A 320 19.93 8.52 23.97
N ARG A 321 19.66 8.98 25.20
CA ARG A 321 19.64 10.40 25.56
C ARG A 321 21.00 11.12 25.37
N ALA A 322 22.10 10.36 25.36
CA ALA A 322 23.47 10.85 25.18
C ALA A 322 24.01 10.58 23.77
N ALA A 323 23.19 10.78 22.73
CA ALA A 323 23.63 10.68 21.34
C ALA A 323 24.82 11.64 21.06
N PRO A 324 25.82 11.27 20.24
CA PRO A 324 27.03 12.10 20.03
C PRO A 324 26.77 13.50 19.46
N ASP A 325 25.64 13.70 18.78
CA ASP A 325 25.19 14.99 18.24
C ASP A 325 24.30 15.80 19.21
N GLY A 326 24.08 15.29 20.43
CA GLY A 326 23.18 15.88 21.42
C GLY A 326 21.69 15.77 21.06
N GLN A 327 21.33 15.09 19.96
CA GLN A 327 19.95 15.03 19.43
C GLN A 327 19.47 13.58 19.26
N PRO A 328 19.08 12.88 20.34
CA PRO A 328 18.46 11.55 20.31
C PRO A 328 17.32 11.40 19.27
N ARG A 329 17.65 10.83 18.10
CA ARG A 329 16.72 10.65 16.98
C ARG A 329 15.98 9.33 17.11
N ARG A 330 14.64 9.34 17.02
CA ARG A 330 13.68 8.23 16.80
C ARG A 330 12.41 8.46 17.59
N SER A 331 11.30 8.64 16.88
CA SER A 331 10.01 9.15 17.36
C SER A 331 10.07 10.51 18.07
N PHE A 332 11.10 10.80 18.88
CA PHE A 332 11.41 12.07 19.54
C PHE A 332 11.65 13.24 18.56
N ASP A 333 12.38 12.98 17.47
CA ASP A 333 12.55 13.94 16.37
C ASP A 333 12.45 13.24 15.01
N VAL A 334 11.59 13.80 14.17
CA VAL A 334 11.29 13.38 12.79
C VAL A 334 11.14 14.59 11.85
N SER A 335 11.58 15.77 12.30
CA SER A 335 11.52 17.03 11.52
C SER A 335 12.40 17.00 10.28
N ASN A 336 13.64 16.51 10.43
CA ASN A 336 14.69 16.52 9.39
C ASN A 336 14.96 15.13 8.77
N ARG A 337 14.42 14.05 9.33
CA ARG A 337 14.58 12.68 8.82
C ARG A 337 13.36 11.84 9.16
N ARG A 338 12.84 11.11 8.16
CA ARG A 338 11.73 10.16 8.30
C ARG A 338 11.96 9.13 9.40
N LEU A 339 10.91 8.65 10.06
CA LEU A 339 11.03 7.64 11.11
C LEU A 339 11.59 6.31 10.56
N PHE A 340 11.07 5.85 9.43
CA PHE A 340 11.46 4.54 8.86
C PHE A 340 12.93 4.52 8.41
N ASP A 341 13.45 5.65 7.94
CA ASP A 341 14.86 5.81 7.59
C ASP A 341 15.79 5.80 8.82
N GLN A 342 15.27 6.05 10.02
CA GLN A 342 16.03 5.99 11.27
C GLN A 342 16.12 4.56 11.83
N PHE A 343 15.24 3.61 11.44
CA PHE A 343 15.33 2.14 11.63
C PHE A 343 16.78 1.61 11.80
N ASP A 344 17.18 1.06 12.96
CA ASP A 344 18.45 0.34 13.18
C ASP A 344 18.32 -1.11 12.66
N ALA A 345 19.43 -1.86 12.64
CA ALA A 345 19.44 -3.21 12.07
C ALA A 345 18.55 -4.21 12.83
N VAL A 346 18.33 -4.03 14.14
CA VAL A 346 17.49 -4.89 14.98
C VAL A 346 16.02 -4.48 14.82
N GLU A 347 15.74 -3.19 14.82
CA GLU A 347 14.38 -2.66 14.68
C GLU A 347 13.81 -2.89 13.27
N ARG A 348 14.65 -2.87 12.23
CA ARG A 348 14.26 -3.33 10.89
C ARG A 348 13.91 -4.83 10.88
N GLN A 349 14.61 -5.68 11.63
CA GLN A 349 14.22 -7.10 11.76
C GLN A 349 12.89 -7.26 12.48
N VAL A 350 12.53 -6.37 13.41
CA VAL A 350 11.18 -6.37 14.02
C VAL A 350 10.13 -6.04 12.97
N LEU A 351 10.34 -5.01 12.14
CA LEU A 351 9.40 -4.58 11.09
C LEU A 351 9.07 -5.70 10.07
N GLU A 352 10.03 -6.55 9.70
CA GLU A 352 9.79 -7.70 8.82
C GLU A 352 8.96 -8.82 9.47
N ARG A 353 9.07 -8.96 10.80
CA ARG A 353 8.48 -10.07 11.56
C ARG A 353 7.13 -9.72 12.19
N ILE A 354 6.89 -8.45 12.50
CA ILE A 354 5.72 -7.97 13.25
C ILE A 354 4.39 -8.28 12.52
N LYS A 355 4.40 -8.15 11.18
CA LYS A 355 3.26 -8.42 10.30
C LYS A 355 2.76 -9.86 10.38
N GLN A 356 3.68 -10.81 10.53
CA GLN A 356 3.40 -12.25 10.61
C GLN A 356 2.64 -12.61 11.89
N VAL A 357 2.86 -11.87 12.98
CA VAL A 357 2.11 -12.04 14.23
C VAL A 357 0.70 -11.49 14.07
N ARG A 358 0.51 -10.31 13.44
CA ARG A 358 -0.84 -9.76 13.19
C ARG A 358 -1.70 -10.65 12.31
N THR A 359 -1.12 -11.27 11.28
CA THR A 359 -1.88 -12.17 10.38
C THR A 359 -2.37 -13.44 11.07
N SER A 360 -1.66 -13.95 12.09
CA SER A 360 -2.15 -15.09 12.87
C SER A 360 -3.34 -14.71 13.77
N VAL A 361 -3.36 -13.50 14.35
CA VAL A 361 -4.50 -13.01 15.17
C VAL A 361 -5.79 -12.94 14.36
N ASN A 362 -5.73 -12.47 13.11
CA ASN A 362 -6.91 -12.38 12.24
C ASN A 362 -7.39 -13.75 11.70
N SER A 363 -6.53 -14.78 11.70
CA SER A 363 -6.90 -16.13 11.26
C SER A 363 -7.36 -17.04 12.40
N SER A 364 -6.86 -16.82 13.63
CA SER A 364 -7.41 -17.44 14.83
C SER A 364 -8.63 -16.68 15.32
N ALA A 365 -9.82 -17.21 15.10
CA ALA A 365 -10.96 -16.82 15.92
C ALA A 365 -10.60 -17.06 17.40
N TYR A 366 -10.54 -15.99 18.19
CA TYR A 366 -10.37 -16.07 19.65
C TYR A 366 -11.28 -17.17 20.21
N PRO A 367 -10.80 -18.03 21.15
CA PRO A 367 -11.63 -19.07 21.73
C PRO A 367 -12.92 -18.47 22.27
N ARG A 368 -14.07 -18.87 21.68
CA ARG A 368 -15.37 -18.38 22.11
C ARG A 368 -15.54 -18.73 23.59
N GLN A 369 -15.61 -17.71 24.45
CA GLN A 369 -16.07 -17.89 25.82
C GLN A 369 -17.49 -18.47 25.72
N ARG A 370 -17.69 -19.70 26.24
CA ARG A 370 -19.03 -20.28 26.33
C ARG A 370 -19.84 -19.51 27.39
N PRO A 371 -21.14 -19.26 27.16
CA PRO A 371 -22.01 -18.67 28.17
C PRO A 371 -22.09 -19.55 29.43
N PRO A 372 -22.21 -18.96 30.64
CA PRO A 372 -22.23 -19.70 31.90
C PRO A 372 -23.61 -20.35 32.22
N GLU A 373 -24.24 -21.01 31.25
CA GLU A 373 -25.54 -21.70 31.44
C GLU A 373 -25.47 -23.23 31.24
N GLU A 374 -24.32 -23.78 30.80
CA GLU A 374 -24.18 -25.21 30.50
C GLU A 374 -23.42 -26.02 31.58
N GLN A 375 -23.30 -25.50 32.81
CA GLN A 375 -22.70 -26.22 33.95
C GLN A 375 -23.71 -26.83 34.94
N ASN A 376 -24.99 -26.45 34.90
CA ASN A 376 -26.04 -26.94 35.81
C ASN A 376 -26.94 -28.05 35.22
N ARG A 377 -26.34 -29.01 34.48
CA ARG A 377 -27.02 -30.25 34.04
C ARG A 377 -26.19 -31.54 34.28
N LYS A 378 -25.53 -31.63 35.45
CA LYS A 378 -24.99 -32.88 36.00
C LYS A 378 -25.23 -33.00 37.52
N ALA A 379 -26.47 -32.77 37.96
CA ALA A 379 -26.89 -32.93 39.36
C ALA A 379 -28.36 -33.41 39.52
N SER A 380 -28.82 -34.27 38.60
CA SER A 380 -30.09 -35.01 38.63
C SER A 380 -30.03 -36.02 37.47
N VAL A 381 -30.30 -37.32 37.59
CA VAL A 381 -31.16 -38.07 38.52
C VAL A 381 -30.52 -39.43 38.87
N LEU A 382 -30.64 -39.86 40.13
CA LEU A 382 -30.38 -41.24 40.57
C LEU A 382 -31.70 -41.93 40.94
N SER A 383 -32.24 -42.80 40.07
CA SER A 383 -33.35 -43.75 40.28
C SER A 383 -33.77 -44.32 38.90
N GLN A 384 -33.96 -45.61 38.60
CA GLN A 384 -33.89 -46.90 39.32
C GLN A 384 -33.36 -47.99 38.34
N GLY A 385 -33.03 -49.21 38.80
CA GLY A 385 -32.77 -50.40 37.93
C GLY A 385 -33.91 -51.44 37.99
N PRO A 386 -33.69 -52.76 37.73
CA PRO A 386 -32.60 -53.41 36.98
C PRO A 386 -32.99 -54.65 36.10
N THR A 387 -32.05 -55.14 35.25
CA THR A 387 -31.82 -56.56 34.79
C THR A 387 -32.85 -57.33 33.93
N PRO A 388 -32.50 -58.51 33.30
CA PRO A 388 -31.18 -59.18 33.16
C PRO A 388 -30.70 -59.45 31.71
N GLY A 389 -29.39 -59.42 31.46
CA GLY A 389 -28.58 -60.63 31.14
C GLY A 389 -28.12 -60.60 29.66
N HIS A 390 -27.16 -61.36 29.12
CA HIS A 390 -26.12 -62.33 29.53
C HIS A 390 -24.96 -62.22 28.47
N ASP A 391 -23.69 -62.62 28.60
CA ASP A 391 -22.89 -63.34 29.62
C ASP A 391 -21.38 -62.95 29.55
N LEU A 392 -20.46 -63.81 30.01
CA LEU A 392 -18.99 -63.70 30.13
C LEU A 392 -18.24 -64.78 29.26
N PRO A 393 -16.90 -65.00 29.28
CA PRO A 393 -15.84 -64.44 30.17
C PRO A 393 -14.49 -63.99 29.50
N GLU A 394 -13.70 -63.19 30.27
CA GLU A 394 -12.24 -63.34 30.60
C GLU A 394 -11.17 -63.60 29.47
N ARG A 395 -9.85 -63.33 29.50
CA ARG A 395 -8.80 -62.76 30.41
C ARG A 395 -7.43 -62.76 29.66
N ASP A 396 -6.26 -62.31 30.14
CA ASP A 396 -5.80 -61.43 31.25
C ASP A 396 -4.42 -60.81 30.86
N GLY A 397 -4.14 -59.56 31.25
CA GLY A 397 -2.78 -59.04 31.53
C GLY A 397 -1.70 -58.79 30.41
N PRO A 398 -0.57 -58.10 30.76
CA PRO A 398 0.48 -57.58 29.84
C PRO A 398 1.86 -58.29 30.11
N PRO A 399 3.11 -57.78 29.86
CA PRO A 399 3.57 -56.49 29.27
C PRO A 399 4.86 -56.50 28.36
N THR A 400 5.12 -55.37 27.68
CA THR A 400 6.43 -54.64 27.44
C THR A 400 7.75 -55.27 26.90
N VAL A 401 8.52 -54.39 26.21
CA VAL A 401 10.02 -54.24 26.11
C VAL A 401 10.72 -54.57 24.76
N ALA A 402 11.54 -53.60 24.28
CA ALA A 402 12.68 -53.63 23.32
C ALA A 402 12.47 -54.19 21.89
N GLU A 403 12.88 -53.53 20.80
CA GLU A 403 14.25 -53.18 20.35
C GLU A 403 15.18 -54.39 20.19
N ASP A 404 15.51 -54.82 18.95
CA ASP A 404 16.77 -54.42 18.28
C ASP A 404 16.92 -54.98 16.83
N ALA A 405 17.85 -54.36 16.07
CA ALA A 405 18.74 -54.86 15.01
C ALA A 405 18.34 -55.96 13.96
N ALA A 406 18.15 -55.48 12.72
CA ALA A 406 19.05 -55.69 11.56
C ALA A 406 19.24 -57.05 10.80
N ALA A 407 19.21 -56.89 9.46
CA ALA A 407 20.14 -57.41 8.43
C ALA A 407 19.83 -58.70 7.61
N HIS A 408 20.37 -58.67 6.37
CA HIS A 408 20.61 -59.76 5.39
C HIS A 408 19.39 -60.28 4.57
N ARG A 409 19.48 -60.62 3.27
CA ARG A 409 20.56 -60.52 2.25
C ARG A 409 20.02 -60.83 0.81
N ILE A 410 20.86 -60.58 -0.22
CA ILE A 410 20.95 -61.29 -1.55
C ILE A 410 19.97 -60.88 -2.70
N GLN A 411 20.52 -60.14 -3.68
CA GLN A 411 20.67 -60.42 -5.14
C GLN A 411 19.76 -61.48 -5.81
N ALA A 412 19.41 -61.41 -7.11
CA ALA A 412 19.55 -60.40 -8.19
C ALA A 412 18.81 -60.90 -9.46
N HIS A 413 18.40 -60.02 -10.38
CA HIS A 413 18.77 -60.07 -11.83
C HIS A 413 18.15 -58.95 -12.68
N SER A 414 18.87 -58.65 -13.77
CA SER A 414 18.69 -57.65 -14.83
C SER A 414 17.29 -57.40 -15.42
N SER A 415 17.00 -56.14 -15.77
CA SER A 415 16.66 -55.75 -17.16
C SER A 415 16.75 -54.22 -17.37
N THR A 416 16.99 -53.81 -18.62
CA THR A 416 17.28 -52.42 -19.01
C THR A 416 16.04 -51.64 -19.44
N SER A 417 15.80 -50.47 -18.85
CA SER A 417 15.09 -49.36 -19.50
C SER A 417 15.51 -48.01 -18.89
N ARG A 418 15.24 -46.92 -19.62
CA ARG A 418 15.62 -45.56 -19.25
C ARG A 418 14.79 -45.07 -18.05
N PHE A 419 15.45 -44.47 -17.06
CA PHE A 419 14.80 -43.62 -16.07
C PHE A 419 15.37 -42.21 -16.14
N GLU A 420 14.50 -41.25 -16.45
CA GLU A 420 14.63 -39.90 -15.92
C GLU A 420 14.25 -39.99 -14.44
N GLU A 421 15.23 -39.84 -13.54
CA GLU A 421 14.92 -39.78 -12.11
C GLU A 421 14.33 -38.42 -11.78
N ASN A 422 13.03 -38.42 -11.47
CA ASN A 422 12.40 -37.36 -10.69
C ASN A 422 13.15 -37.22 -9.36
N VAL A 423 14.01 -36.22 -9.26
CA VAL A 423 14.50 -35.74 -7.97
C VAL A 423 13.30 -35.12 -7.24
N PRO A 424 12.82 -35.70 -6.11
CA PRO A 424 11.74 -35.07 -5.36
C PRO A 424 12.21 -33.69 -4.87
N PRO A 425 11.33 -32.67 -4.85
CA PRO A 425 11.70 -31.34 -4.39
C PRO A 425 12.19 -31.45 -2.94
N ALA A 426 13.44 -31.06 -2.70
CA ALA A 426 14.06 -31.19 -1.39
C ALA A 426 13.21 -30.50 -0.31
N GLU A 427 12.81 -31.28 0.70
CA GLU A 427 12.10 -30.75 1.86
C GLU A 427 12.94 -29.65 2.51
N ARG A 428 12.33 -28.48 2.74
CA ARG A 428 13.02 -27.36 3.39
C ARG A 428 13.29 -27.74 4.85
N SER A 429 14.55 -27.93 5.20
CA SER A 429 14.99 -27.94 6.60
C SER A 429 14.56 -26.64 7.28
N THR A 430 13.88 -26.74 8.41
CA THR A 430 13.26 -25.64 9.16
C THR A 430 14.25 -24.80 9.98
N ASP A 431 15.48 -24.63 9.50
CA ASP A 431 16.62 -24.04 10.24
C ASP A 431 17.38 -22.97 9.43
N ASP A 432 16.80 -22.52 8.30
CA ASP A 432 17.24 -21.32 7.61
C ASP A 432 16.39 -20.12 8.03
N GLY A 433 17.04 -18.95 8.19
CA GLY A 433 16.41 -17.70 8.60
C GLY A 433 15.51 -17.06 7.52
N PRO A 434 15.27 -15.73 7.54
CA PRO A 434 14.48 -15.08 6.49
C PRO A 434 15.05 -15.43 5.11
N ALA A 435 14.18 -15.85 4.19
CA ALA A 435 14.59 -16.44 2.92
C ALA A 435 15.41 -15.45 2.09
N ALA A 436 16.71 -15.70 1.96
CA ALA A 436 17.59 -14.93 1.10
C ALA A 436 17.18 -15.08 -0.37
N MET A 437 17.21 -13.96 -1.10
CA MET A 437 16.88 -13.89 -2.53
C MET A 437 17.70 -14.91 -3.31
N ARG A 438 17.11 -15.63 -4.26
CA ARG A 438 17.81 -16.58 -5.13
C ARG A 438 17.74 -16.18 -6.59
N VAL A 439 18.90 -15.82 -7.17
CA VAL A 439 19.06 -15.69 -8.62
C VAL A 439 19.20 -17.07 -9.28
N SER A 440 18.55 -17.25 -10.43
CA SER A 440 18.68 -18.45 -11.26
C SER A 440 18.48 -18.14 -12.74
N ILE A 441 18.84 -19.09 -13.60
CA ILE A 441 18.59 -19.02 -15.05
C ILE A 441 17.63 -20.15 -15.42
N HIS A 442 16.58 -19.83 -16.18
CA HIS A 442 15.64 -20.79 -16.74
C HIS A 442 15.36 -20.42 -18.20
N GLU A 443 15.46 -21.40 -19.11
CA GLU A 443 15.28 -21.21 -20.57
C GLU A 443 16.07 -20.00 -21.15
N GLY A 444 17.30 -19.81 -20.69
CA GLY A 444 18.16 -18.71 -21.14
C GLY A 444 17.78 -17.33 -20.61
N ARG A 445 16.90 -17.23 -19.61
CA ARG A 445 16.38 -15.99 -19.02
C ARG A 445 16.60 -15.95 -17.51
N TRP A 446 16.75 -14.75 -16.97
CA TRP A 446 17.01 -14.51 -15.55
C TRP A 446 15.73 -14.64 -14.70
N GLN A 447 15.88 -15.26 -13.54
CA GLN A 447 14.86 -15.40 -12.52
C GLN A 447 15.37 -14.95 -11.14
N ILE A 448 14.46 -14.44 -10.33
CA ILE A 448 14.62 -14.15 -8.91
C ILE A 448 13.50 -14.89 -8.17
N ASP A 449 13.86 -15.75 -7.22
CA ASP A 449 12.93 -16.57 -6.42
C ASP A 449 11.91 -17.37 -7.26
N GLY A 450 12.35 -17.82 -8.44
CA GLY A 450 11.55 -18.58 -9.40
C GLY A 450 10.64 -17.75 -10.32
N GLN A 451 10.64 -16.42 -10.20
CA GLN A 451 9.93 -15.52 -11.12
C GLN A 451 10.91 -14.87 -12.10
N PHE A 452 10.53 -14.73 -13.38
CA PHE A 452 11.34 -13.97 -14.34
C PHE A 452 11.49 -12.51 -13.90
N THR A 453 12.68 -11.95 -14.07
CA THR A 453 12.93 -10.52 -13.81
C THR A 453 12.05 -9.62 -14.68
N ASN A 454 11.73 -8.41 -14.21
CA ASN A 454 10.90 -7.42 -14.90
C ASN A 454 9.61 -7.99 -15.55
N PRO A 455 8.77 -8.73 -14.79
CA PRO A 455 7.68 -9.51 -15.37
C PRO A 455 6.63 -8.63 -16.05
N GLY A 456 6.28 -8.99 -17.29
CA GLY A 456 5.30 -8.25 -18.11
C GLY A 456 5.84 -6.98 -18.78
N SER A 457 7.14 -6.70 -18.68
CA SER A 457 7.81 -5.59 -19.37
C SER A 457 8.46 -6.01 -20.71
N ILE A 458 9.11 -5.07 -21.39
CA ILE A 458 9.96 -5.39 -22.56
C ILE A 458 11.24 -6.10 -22.10
N ALA A 459 11.83 -5.67 -20.98
CA ALA A 459 13.03 -6.26 -20.37
C ALA A 459 12.76 -7.54 -19.55
N ALA A 460 11.68 -8.27 -19.83
CA ALA A 460 11.28 -9.44 -19.06
C ALA A 460 12.30 -10.59 -19.19
N GLY A 461 12.81 -11.08 -18.06
CA GLY A 461 13.86 -12.10 -18.00
C GLY A 461 15.27 -11.58 -18.31
N LEU A 462 15.46 -10.26 -18.34
CA LEU A 462 16.76 -9.59 -18.49
C LEU A 462 17.18 -8.89 -17.18
N LEU A 463 18.47 -8.64 -17.03
CA LEU A 463 19.01 -7.76 -16.00
C LEU A 463 19.22 -6.35 -16.57
N MET A 464 18.78 -5.33 -15.84
CA MET A 464 19.14 -3.94 -16.11
C MET A 464 20.18 -3.55 -15.07
N ASN A 465 21.43 -3.49 -15.54
CA ASN A 465 22.61 -3.35 -14.72
C ASN A 465 23.08 -1.88 -14.66
N VAL A 466 23.75 -1.52 -13.57
CA VAL A 466 24.62 -0.34 -13.55
C VAL A 466 25.97 -0.73 -12.98
N ARG A 467 27.04 -0.34 -13.67
CA ARG A 467 28.40 -0.61 -13.25
C ARG A 467 28.79 0.32 -12.11
N MET A 468 29.08 -0.29 -10.96
CA MET A 468 29.41 0.38 -9.69
C MET A 468 30.70 -0.20 -9.10
N VAL A 469 31.68 -0.56 -9.95
CA VAL A 469 32.87 -1.32 -9.52
C VAL A 469 33.68 -0.62 -8.43
N ASN A 470 33.72 0.72 -8.44
CA ASN A 470 34.42 1.53 -7.44
C ASN A 470 33.54 1.92 -6.22
N ALA A 471 32.36 1.32 -6.02
CA ALA A 471 31.54 1.55 -4.82
C ALA A 471 32.15 1.02 -3.51
N VAL A 472 32.98 -0.02 -3.58
CA VAL A 472 33.69 -0.62 -2.44
C VAL A 472 35.19 -0.25 -2.40
N PHE A 473 35.61 0.64 -3.30
CA PHE A 473 36.98 1.06 -3.52
C PHE A 473 37.66 1.52 -2.22
N GLU A 474 38.92 1.13 -2.06
CA GLU A 474 39.91 1.75 -1.20
C GLU A 474 41.17 2.01 -2.02
N ASP A 475 42.04 2.90 -1.55
CA ASP A 475 43.39 3.00 -2.08
C ASP A 475 44.37 2.86 -0.92
N ALA A 476 45.06 1.72 -0.84
CA ALA A 476 46.05 1.49 0.21
C ALA A 476 47.28 2.43 0.11
N ASN A 477 47.40 3.20 -0.99
CA ASN A 477 48.40 4.24 -1.18
C ASN A 477 47.88 5.67 -0.88
N ASP A 478 46.56 5.87 -0.70
CA ASP A 478 45.95 7.15 -0.30
C ASP A 478 45.18 6.98 1.03
N PRO A 479 45.84 7.18 2.19
CA PRO A 479 45.20 7.05 3.50
C PRO A 479 44.19 8.17 3.81
N GLU A 480 44.07 9.21 2.98
CA GLU A 480 43.03 10.24 3.12
C GLU A 480 41.70 9.82 2.46
N PHE A 481 41.69 8.74 1.67
CA PHE A 481 40.48 8.23 1.04
C PHE A 481 39.60 7.43 2.01
N ASP A 482 38.46 8.01 2.41
CA ASP A 482 37.45 7.32 3.22
C ASP A 482 36.63 6.30 2.39
N ALA A 483 37.06 5.04 2.47
CA ALA A 483 36.42 3.91 1.80
C ALA A 483 35.05 3.53 2.40
N GLU A 484 34.83 3.74 3.70
CA GLU A 484 33.52 3.47 4.32
C GLU A 484 32.51 4.53 3.88
N ALA A 485 32.86 5.82 3.93
CA ALA A 485 31.99 6.88 3.43
C ALA A 485 31.71 6.77 1.93
N ASN A 486 32.65 6.20 1.14
CA ASN A 486 32.40 5.90 -0.26
C ASN A 486 31.34 4.81 -0.45
N THR A 487 31.47 3.69 0.27
CA THR A 487 30.46 2.62 0.26
C THR A 487 29.12 3.09 0.81
N ASP A 488 29.10 3.88 1.89
CA ASP A 488 27.87 4.38 2.50
C ASP A 488 27.12 5.36 1.57
N ARG A 489 27.82 6.16 0.74
CA ARG A 489 27.18 6.95 -0.33
C ARG A 489 26.48 6.06 -1.37
N PHE A 490 27.09 4.96 -1.79
CA PHE A 490 26.44 4.04 -2.71
C PHE A 490 25.24 3.31 -2.06
N LEU A 491 25.41 2.82 -0.83
CA LEU A 491 24.35 2.17 -0.04
C LEU A 491 23.10 3.06 0.09
N ALA A 492 23.29 4.37 0.28
CA ALA A 492 22.20 5.35 0.35
C ALA A 492 21.48 5.56 -1.00
N ALA A 493 22.17 5.34 -2.13
CA ALA A 493 21.65 5.57 -3.48
C ALA A 493 20.96 4.35 -4.11
N ILE A 494 21.25 3.12 -3.64
CA ILE A 494 20.62 1.86 -4.12
C ILE A 494 19.09 1.97 -4.29
N PRO A 495 18.31 2.48 -3.30
CA PRO A 495 16.86 2.56 -3.44
C PRO A 495 16.38 3.41 -4.63
N ASP A 496 17.05 4.54 -4.92
CA ASP A 496 16.70 5.39 -6.06
C ASP A 496 16.93 4.64 -7.37
N TYR A 497 18.13 4.09 -7.59
CA TYR A 497 18.43 3.28 -8.79
C TYR A 497 17.40 2.16 -8.99
N THR A 498 17.07 1.40 -7.93
CA THR A 498 16.08 0.31 -8.04
C THR A 498 14.67 0.82 -8.33
N SER A 499 14.30 2.04 -7.89
CA SER A 499 13.02 2.67 -8.25
C SER A 499 12.93 3.09 -9.72
N GLN A 500 14.07 3.24 -10.40
CA GLN A 500 14.14 3.43 -11.85
C GLN A 500 14.14 2.10 -12.64
N GLY A 501 14.02 0.95 -11.97
CA GLY A 501 14.01 -0.37 -12.62
C GLY A 501 15.38 -1.04 -12.77
N VAL A 502 16.45 -0.47 -12.20
CA VAL A 502 17.73 -1.18 -12.07
C VAL A 502 17.54 -2.39 -11.17
N ASN A 503 17.94 -3.57 -11.64
CA ASN A 503 17.79 -4.84 -10.90
C ASN A 503 19.11 -5.65 -10.82
N ALA A 504 20.22 -5.08 -11.30
CA ALA A 504 21.56 -5.59 -11.11
C ALA A 504 22.59 -4.48 -10.88
N PHE A 505 23.67 -4.79 -10.17
CA PHE A 505 24.84 -3.91 -10.02
C PHE A 505 26.14 -4.70 -10.17
N THR A 506 27.11 -4.17 -10.92
CA THR A 506 28.47 -4.73 -10.99
C THR A 506 29.37 -4.11 -9.94
N ILE A 507 30.05 -4.94 -9.14
CA ILE A 507 30.94 -4.51 -8.05
C ILE A 507 32.28 -5.25 -8.17
N GLY A 508 33.41 -4.56 -8.01
CA GLY A 508 34.75 -5.14 -8.17
C GLY A 508 35.47 -5.40 -6.84
N LEU A 509 35.95 -6.62 -6.62
CA LEU A 509 36.92 -6.95 -5.57
C LEU A 509 38.32 -6.36 -5.83
N GLN A 510 38.56 -5.87 -7.06
CA GLN A 510 39.70 -5.02 -7.42
C GLN A 510 39.25 -3.67 -8.03
N GLY A 511 37.96 -3.37 -7.99
CA GLY A 511 37.37 -2.16 -8.59
C GLY A 511 37.61 -2.08 -10.10
N GLY A 512 37.78 -0.85 -10.60
CA GLY A 512 38.25 -0.54 -11.94
C GLY A 512 39.09 0.74 -11.95
N PHE A 513 39.60 1.16 -13.11
CA PHE A 513 40.46 2.35 -13.22
C PHE A 513 39.79 3.60 -12.58
N PRO A 514 40.43 4.25 -11.57
CA PRO A 514 39.80 5.33 -10.80
C PRO A 514 40.04 6.73 -11.38
N GLY A 515 40.58 6.82 -12.60
CA GLY A 515 40.96 8.09 -13.24
C GLY A 515 42.42 8.51 -13.00
N TYR A 516 43.20 7.71 -12.26
CA TYR A 516 44.62 7.95 -12.01
C TYR A 516 45.41 6.64 -11.89
N GLU A 517 46.73 6.74 -12.10
CA GLU A 517 47.68 5.62 -12.02
C GLU A 517 48.18 5.39 -10.59
N GLY A 518 48.55 4.15 -10.27
CA GLY A 518 49.20 3.80 -8.99
C GLY A 518 48.29 3.56 -7.79
N ALA A 519 46.97 3.62 -7.96
CA ALA A 519 46.02 3.21 -6.91
C ALA A 519 46.18 1.72 -6.55
N ARG A 520 46.08 1.37 -5.25
CA ARG A 520 46.17 -0.01 -4.75
C ARG A 520 44.86 -0.44 -4.11
N ASN A 521 43.95 -0.98 -4.93
CA ASN A 521 42.60 -1.39 -4.56
C ASN A 521 42.42 -2.91 -4.73
N SER A 522 42.43 -3.68 -3.64
CA SER A 522 42.20 -5.13 -3.74
C SER A 522 41.69 -5.79 -2.46
N ALA A 523 40.66 -6.64 -2.59
CA ALA A 523 40.18 -7.54 -1.55
C ALA A 523 41.12 -8.72 -1.26
N PHE A 524 42.17 -8.92 -2.05
CA PHE A 524 43.08 -10.06 -1.95
C PHE A 524 44.42 -9.66 -1.30
N ASP A 525 44.98 -10.59 -0.53
CA ASP A 525 46.41 -10.61 -0.19
C ASP A 525 47.20 -11.41 -1.25
N SER A 526 48.53 -11.34 -1.20
CA SER A 526 49.40 -11.80 -2.31
C SER A 526 49.35 -13.30 -2.66
N ASP A 527 48.78 -14.12 -1.78
CA ASP A 527 48.60 -15.57 -1.93
C ASP A 527 47.17 -15.97 -2.34
N GLY A 528 46.29 -14.98 -2.56
CA GLY A 528 44.87 -15.17 -2.87
C GLY A 528 43.95 -15.26 -1.66
N SER A 529 44.45 -15.14 -0.43
CA SER A 529 43.58 -15.02 0.76
C SER A 529 42.82 -13.68 0.78
N LEU A 530 41.70 -13.62 1.50
CA LEU A 530 40.76 -12.49 1.45
C LEU A 530 40.86 -11.56 2.66
N ARG A 531 41.00 -10.27 2.38
CA ARG A 531 41.12 -9.20 3.36
C ARG A 531 39.76 -8.90 4.01
N THR A 532 39.57 -9.36 5.24
CA THR A 532 38.31 -9.20 6.00
C THR A 532 37.77 -7.76 6.05
N PRO A 533 38.57 -6.69 6.24
CA PRO A 533 38.04 -5.32 6.25
C PRO A 533 37.39 -4.90 4.93
N TYR A 534 37.97 -5.30 3.79
CA TYR A 534 37.40 -5.04 2.47
C TYR A 534 36.09 -5.81 2.29
N LEU A 535 36.08 -7.10 2.62
CA LEU A 535 34.88 -7.95 2.48
C LEU A 535 33.69 -7.47 3.31
N ARG A 536 33.89 -6.83 4.48
CA ARG A 536 32.79 -6.24 5.26
C ARG A 536 32.03 -5.17 4.46
N ARG A 537 32.73 -4.34 3.69
CA ARG A 537 32.09 -3.35 2.80
C ARG A 537 31.33 -4.04 1.66
N VAL A 538 31.92 -5.06 1.04
CA VAL A 538 31.28 -5.84 -0.03
C VAL A 538 30.02 -6.55 0.49
N GLU A 539 30.07 -7.14 1.69
CA GLU A 539 28.92 -7.79 2.34
C GLU A 539 27.79 -6.79 2.65
N LYS A 540 28.10 -5.59 3.17
CA LYS A 540 27.09 -4.53 3.37
C LYS A 540 26.31 -4.28 2.07
N VAL A 541 27.02 -4.18 0.94
CA VAL A 541 26.41 -3.90 -0.36
C VAL A 541 25.64 -5.09 -0.91
N ILE A 542 26.19 -6.31 -0.89
CA ILE A 542 25.47 -7.52 -1.34
C ILE A 542 24.14 -7.68 -0.59
N ARG A 543 24.15 -7.50 0.74
CA ARG A 543 22.94 -7.56 1.58
C ARG A 543 22.00 -6.37 1.37
N ALA A 544 22.49 -5.22 0.90
CA ALA A 544 21.64 -4.09 0.54
C ALA A 544 20.93 -4.32 -0.80
N CYS A 545 21.64 -4.87 -1.79
CA CYS A 545 21.05 -5.30 -3.06
C CYS A 545 20.00 -6.42 -2.85
N ASP A 546 20.28 -7.41 -2.00
CA ASP A 546 19.34 -8.48 -1.61
C ASP A 546 18.01 -7.91 -1.08
N ARG A 547 18.07 -6.98 -0.11
CA ARG A 547 16.89 -6.27 0.41
C ARG A 547 16.18 -5.37 -0.62
N ALA A 548 16.88 -4.94 -1.65
CA ALA A 548 16.34 -4.10 -2.73
C ALA A 548 15.88 -4.91 -3.95
N GLY A 549 15.95 -6.25 -3.90
CA GLY A 549 15.57 -7.14 -5.02
C GLY A 549 16.55 -7.12 -6.19
N ALA A 550 17.81 -6.75 -5.96
CA ALA A 550 18.84 -6.58 -6.98
C ALA A 550 19.94 -7.66 -6.91
N VAL A 551 20.36 -8.12 -8.09
CA VAL A 551 21.48 -9.05 -8.28
C VAL A 551 22.82 -8.31 -8.19
N VAL A 552 23.84 -8.94 -7.61
CA VAL A 552 25.22 -8.45 -7.68
C VAL A 552 26.03 -9.28 -8.67
N ILE A 553 26.59 -8.62 -9.68
CA ILE A 553 27.64 -9.17 -10.54
C ILE A 553 28.97 -8.85 -9.86
N LEU A 554 29.57 -9.83 -9.20
CA LEU A 554 30.80 -9.63 -8.41
C LEU A 554 32.03 -9.99 -9.26
N GLY A 555 32.83 -8.99 -9.63
CA GLY A 555 34.09 -9.17 -10.35
C GLY A 555 35.26 -9.44 -9.42
N CYS A 556 36.00 -10.54 -9.67
CA CYS A 556 37.22 -10.86 -8.92
C CYS A 556 38.41 -10.01 -9.38
N PHE A 557 38.88 -10.21 -10.61
CA PHE A 557 40.17 -9.67 -11.06
C PHE A 557 40.03 -8.56 -12.11
N TYR A 558 40.85 -7.51 -11.95
CA TYR A 558 40.91 -6.36 -12.84
C TYR A 558 42.35 -6.09 -13.27
N GLN A 559 42.56 -5.81 -14.56
CA GLN A 559 43.86 -5.44 -15.08
C GLN A 559 44.41 -4.22 -14.31
N ARG A 560 45.72 -4.17 -14.01
CA ARG A 560 46.36 -3.15 -13.14
C ARG A 560 46.23 -3.39 -11.62
N GLN A 561 45.46 -4.39 -11.18
CA GLN A 561 45.44 -4.81 -9.77
C GLN A 561 45.85 -6.29 -9.57
N ASP A 562 45.89 -7.10 -10.63
CA ASP A 562 46.36 -8.49 -10.55
C ASP A 562 47.82 -8.63 -10.09
N GLN A 563 48.60 -7.55 -10.20
CA GLN A 563 49.97 -7.40 -9.68
C GLN A 563 50.06 -7.57 -8.16
N VAL A 564 48.94 -7.48 -7.42
CA VAL A 564 48.89 -7.82 -5.99
C VAL A 564 49.11 -9.32 -5.77
N LEU A 565 48.65 -10.17 -6.69
CA LEU A 565 48.76 -11.63 -6.63
C LEU A 565 50.13 -12.06 -7.15
N ARG A 566 50.84 -12.90 -6.38
CA ARG A 566 52.24 -13.24 -6.68
C ARG A 566 52.41 -14.17 -7.90
N ASP A 567 51.45 -15.06 -8.16
CA ASP A 567 51.51 -16.12 -9.16
C ASP A 567 50.11 -16.61 -9.59
N ASN A 568 50.05 -17.52 -10.57
CA ASN A 568 48.79 -18.13 -11.03
C ASN A 568 48.07 -18.97 -9.95
N ASP A 569 48.78 -19.46 -8.92
CA ASP A 569 48.17 -20.26 -7.86
C ASP A 569 47.49 -19.37 -6.80
N ALA A 570 48.01 -18.16 -6.58
CA ALA A 570 47.32 -17.11 -5.84
C ALA A 570 46.01 -16.69 -6.53
N VAL A 571 45.97 -16.64 -7.88
CA VAL A 571 44.72 -16.44 -8.64
C VAL A 571 43.72 -17.57 -8.39
N ARG A 572 44.17 -18.84 -8.49
CA ARG A 572 43.33 -20.02 -8.20
C ARG A 572 42.79 -20.02 -6.77
N ASN A 573 43.63 -19.68 -5.79
CA ASN A 573 43.24 -19.55 -4.40
C ASN A 573 42.21 -18.43 -4.22
N GLY A 574 42.41 -17.27 -4.85
CA GLY A 574 41.45 -16.16 -4.86
C GLY A 574 40.07 -16.61 -5.32
N VAL A 575 39.96 -17.33 -6.44
CA VAL A 575 38.68 -17.86 -6.93
C VAL A 575 38.03 -18.84 -5.96
N LYS A 576 38.80 -19.79 -5.40
CA LYS A 576 38.29 -20.73 -4.38
C LYS A 576 37.76 -19.98 -3.16
N ASN A 577 38.54 -19.05 -2.64
CA ASN A 577 38.21 -18.29 -1.42
C ASN A 577 36.97 -17.42 -1.63
N VAL A 578 36.79 -16.80 -2.79
CA VAL A 578 35.58 -16.02 -3.11
C VAL A 578 34.36 -16.93 -3.24
N ALA A 579 34.46 -18.05 -3.96
CA ALA A 579 33.36 -19.01 -4.09
C ALA A 579 32.96 -19.63 -2.73
N GLU A 580 33.94 -19.91 -1.87
CA GLU A 580 33.71 -20.39 -0.50
C GLU A 580 33.10 -19.31 0.39
N TRP A 581 33.58 -18.06 0.31
CA TRP A 581 33.00 -16.94 1.05
C TRP A 581 31.54 -16.68 0.67
N ILE A 582 31.21 -16.71 -0.63
CA ILE A 582 29.82 -16.60 -1.13
C ILE A 582 28.95 -17.73 -0.57
N ARG A 583 29.45 -18.97 -0.62
CA ARG A 583 28.76 -20.17 -0.11
C ARG A 583 28.47 -20.05 1.39
N ASN A 584 29.50 -19.74 2.16
CA ASN A 584 29.45 -19.73 3.63
C ASN A 584 28.62 -18.54 4.15
N SER A 585 28.62 -17.41 3.43
CA SER A 585 27.80 -16.23 3.73
C SER A 585 26.33 -16.35 3.32
N LYS A 586 25.97 -17.45 2.64
CA LYS A 586 24.64 -17.78 2.07
C LYS A 586 24.10 -16.71 1.10
N PHE A 587 24.95 -16.06 0.31
CA PHE A 587 24.48 -15.07 -0.67
C PHE A 587 23.82 -15.76 -1.87
N GLY A 588 22.50 -15.61 -1.99
CA GLY A 588 21.74 -16.16 -3.13
C GLY A 588 21.52 -15.17 -4.28
N ASN A 589 21.82 -13.88 -4.09
CA ASN A 589 21.68 -12.81 -5.09
C ASN A 589 22.98 -12.48 -5.84
N VAL A 590 24.03 -13.29 -5.71
CA VAL A 590 25.35 -13.05 -6.31
C VAL A 590 25.58 -13.96 -7.52
N VAL A 591 26.08 -13.37 -8.61
CA VAL A 591 26.70 -14.09 -9.73
C VAL A 591 28.16 -13.64 -9.85
N LEU A 592 29.04 -14.54 -10.28
CA LEU A 592 30.49 -14.34 -10.23
C LEU A 592 31.09 -14.04 -11.61
N GLU A 593 31.80 -12.93 -11.72
CA GLU A 593 32.70 -12.61 -12.83
C GLU A 593 34.14 -12.94 -12.40
N ILE A 594 34.79 -13.90 -13.07
CA ILE A 594 36.18 -14.27 -12.75
C ILE A 594 37.15 -13.15 -13.14
N THR A 595 37.10 -12.68 -14.38
CA THR A 595 38.03 -11.69 -14.91
C THR A 595 37.27 -10.63 -15.70
N ASN A 596 37.50 -9.37 -15.36
CA ASN A 596 37.09 -8.25 -16.20
C ASN A 596 38.01 -8.24 -17.44
N GLU A 597 37.43 -8.26 -18.65
CA GLU A 597 38.16 -8.18 -19.93
C GLU A 597 39.32 -9.21 -20.07
N PHE A 598 39.02 -10.51 -19.95
CA PHE A 598 40.05 -11.54 -20.06
C PHE A 598 40.83 -11.44 -21.39
N GLY A 599 42.14 -11.64 -21.34
CA GLY A 599 43.03 -11.43 -22.49
C GLY A 599 43.52 -9.99 -22.68
N HIS A 600 43.11 -9.04 -21.84
CA HIS A 600 43.69 -7.69 -21.82
C HIS A 600 45.21 -7.75 -21.54
N GLY A 601 46.01 -7.07 -22.36
CA GLY A 601 47.49 -7.12 -22.29
C GLY A 601 48.13 -6.53 -21.02
N GLY A 602 47.32 -5.96 -20.13
CA GLY A 602 47.72 -5.43 -18.82
C GLY A 602 47.65 -6.43 -17.66
N PHE A 603 47.27 -7.68 -17.90
CA PHE A 603 47.38 -8.76 -16.90
C PHE A 603 48.80 -9.35 -16.89
N ASN A 604 49.39 -9.48 -15.71
CA ASN A 604 50.62 -10.23 -15.52
C ASN A 604 50.35 -11.74 -15.61
N GLN A 605 49.31 -12.21 -14.92
CA GLN A 605 49.04 -13.64 -14.72
C GLN A 605 48.49 -14.32 -15.99
N GLU A 606 49.11 -15.42 -16.42
CA GLU A 606 48.78 -16.10 -17.70
C GLU A 606 47.39 -16.76 -17.69
N VAL A 607 46.95 -17.24 -16.52
CA VAL A 607 45.60 -17.82 -16.34
C VAL A 607 44.48 -16.80 -16.59
N LEU A 608 44.76 -15.49 -16.43
CA LEU A 608 43.82 -14.39 -16.69
C LEU A 608 43.75 -13.97 -18.17
N LYS A 609 44.72 -14.39 -18.99
CA LYS A 609 44.81 -14.01 -20.41
C LYS A 609 44.26 -15.05 -21.39
N SER A 610 44.20 -16.32 -20.99
CA SER A 610 43.81 -17.43 -21.87
C SER A 610 42.37 -17.91 -21.64
N ALA A 611 41.65 -18.24 -22.72
CA ALA A 611 40.30 -18.81 -22.63
C ALA A 611 40.28 -20.17 -21.90
N THR A 612 41.37 -20.93 -21.97
CA THR A 612 41.56 -22.19 -21.22
C THR A 612 41.69 -21.91 -19.72
N GLY A 613 42.49 -20.91 -19.31
CA GLY A 613 42.61 -20.51 -17.91
C GLY A 613 41.27 -20.00 -17.34
N GLN A 614 40.49 -19.27 -18.13
CA GLN A 614 39.14 -18.87 -17.72
C GLN A 614 38.19 -20.07 -17.54
N ALA A 615 38.24 -21.05 -18.44
CA ALA A 615 37.45 -22.27 -18.29
C ALA A 615 37.84 -23.05 -17.02
N GLU A 616 39.14 -23.15 -16.73
CA GLU A 616 39.70 -23.76 -15.50
C GLU A 616 39.19 -23.05 -14.24
N LEU A 617 39.29 -21.71 -14.18
CA LEU A 617 38.87 -20.92 -13.01
C LEU A 617 37.34 -20.97 -12.80
N MET A 618 36.53 -20.97 -13.87
CA MET A 618 35.08 -21.14 -13.75
C MET A 618 34.70 -22.54 -13.23
N GLN A 619 35.41 -23.59 -13.69
CA GLN A 619 35.24 -24.94 -13.16
C GLN A 619 35.63 -25.00 -11.67
N LEU A 620 36.70 -24.32 -11.28
CA LEU A 620 37.19 -24.26 -9.89
C LEU A 620 36.17 -23.61 -8.95
N ALA A 621 35.54 -22.50 -9.36
CA ALA A 621 34.46 -21.86 -8.60
C ALA A 621 33.26 -22.81 -8.40
N ARG A 622 32.85 -23.56 -9.45
CA ARG A 622 31.76 -24.53 -9.34
C ARG A 622 32.08 -25.76 -8.50
N GLN A 623 33.34 -26.21 -8.46
CA GLN A 623 33.77 -27.28 -7.54
C GLN A 623 33.58 -26.88 -6.08
N VAL A 624 33.80 -25.61 -5.74
CA VAL A 624 33.59 -25.07 -4.38
C VAL A 624 32.11 -24.78 -4.10
N HIS A 625 31.39 -24.22 -5.07
CA HIS A 625 29.97 -23.86 -4.96
C HIS A 625 29.18 -24.30 -6.22
N PRO A 626 28.65 -25.54 -6.26
CA PRO A 626 28.00 -26.10 -7.47
C PRO A 626 26.78 -25.34 -8.00
N ARG A 627 26.11 -24.52 -7.17
CA ARG A 627 24.96 -23.69 -7.57
C ARG A 627 25.32 -22.24 -7.92
N LEU A 628 26.60 -21.87 -7.94
CA LEU A 628 27.01 -20.49 -8.23
C LEU A 628 27.04 -20.31 -9.74
N LEU A 629 26.39 -19.25 -10.24
CA LEU A 629 26.47 -18.88 -11.64
C LEU A 629 27.75 -18.09 -11.87
N VAL A 630 28.59 -18.55 -12.82
CA VAL A 630 29.93 -18.04 -13.07
C VAL A 630 30.14 -17.68 -14.54
N SER A 631 30.79 -16.54 -14.78
CA SER A 631 31.16 -16.05 -16.10
C SER A 631 32.50 -15.29 -16.07
N THR A 632 32.89 -14.70 -17.19
CA THR A 632 34.09 -13.85 -17.37
C THR A 632 33.82 -12.86 -18.51
N SER A 633 34.30 -11.62 -18.43
CA SER A 633 33.94 -10.60 -19.42
C SER A 633 34.86 -10.61 -20.64
N SER A 634 34.27 -10.52 -21.83
CA SER A 634 35.01 -10.24 -23.06
C SER A 634 35.56 -8.81 -23.09
N LEU A 635 36.47 -8.52 -24.02
CA LEU A 635 36.83 -7.15 -24.41
C LEU A 635 35.61 -6.36 -24.95
N GLY A 636 35.74 -5.03 -25.02
CA GLY A 636 34.73 -4.05 -25.50
C GLY A 636 34.21 -4.18 -26.94
N ASP A 637 34.55 -5.25 -27.67
CA ASP A 637 34.08 -5.51 -29.04
C ASP A 637 32.97 -6.57 -29.14
N ALA A 638 32.48 -7.05 -27.99
CA ALA A 638 31.47 -8.10 -27.82
C ALA A 638 31.77 -9.41 -28.59
N LYS A 639 33.05 -9.77 -28.78
CA LYS A 639 33.45 -11.11 -29.26
C LYS A 639 33.79 -12.02 -28.08
N TYR A 640 33.21 -13.22 -28.06
CA TYR A 640 33.47 -14.21 -27.01
C TYR A 640 34.23 -15.43 -27.56
N ALA A 641 35.29 -15.86 -26.87
CA ALA A 641 36.04 -17.06 -27.23
C ALA A 641 35.23 -18.33 -26.94
N ASN A 642 35.13 -19.25 -27.91
CA ASN A 642 34.26 -20.43 -27.81
C ASN A 642 34.48 -21.27 -26.54
N ALA A 643 35.73 -21.50 -26.12
CA ALA A 643 36.04 -22.30 -24.92
C ALA A 643 35.52 -21.64 -23.63
N ALA A 644 35.71 -20.33 -23.48
CA ALA A 644 35.19 -19.57 -22.35
C ALA A 644 33.64 -19.49 -22.40
N ALA A 645 33.05 -19.31 -23.58
CA ALA A 645 31.59 -19.27 -23.76
C ALA A 645 30.92 -20.62 -23.44
N GLN A 646 31.59 -21.74 -23.75
CA GLN A 646 31.15 -23.08 -23.36
C GLN A 646 31.21 -23.28 -21.84
N ALA A 647 32.27 -22.79 -21.19
CA ALA A 647 32.51 -22.96 -19.76
C ALA A 647 31.77 -21.98 -18.83
N ALA A 648 31.21 -20.86 -19.33
CA ALA A 648 30.43 -19.90 -18.53
C ALA A 648 28.94 -20.28 -18.42
N ASP A 649 28.23 -19.90 -17.36
CA ASP A 649 26.77 -20.16 -17.22
C ASP A 649 25.92 -19.12 -17.99
N PHE A 650 26.44 -17.90 -18.09
CA PHE A 650 25.92 -16.77 -18.85
C PHE A 650 27.10 -16.05 -19.53
N LEU A 651 26.84 -15.23 -20.54
CA LEU A 651 27.91 -14.50 -21.26
C LEU A 651 27.98 -13.05 -20.78
N LEU A 652 29.13 -12.64 -20.23
CA LEU A 652 29.42 -11.22 -19.96
C LEU A 652 30.19 -10.59 -21.13
N VAL A 653 29.69 -9.48 -21.65
CA VAL A 653 30.30 -8.73 -22.75
C VAL A 653 30.43 -7.24 -22.43
N HIS A 654 31.39 -6.57 -23.05
CA HIS A 654 31.56 -5.13 -22.98
C HIS A 654 31.22 -4.52 -24.36
N LEU A 655 30.60 -3.34 -24.39
CA LEU A 655 30.14 -2.68 -25.62
C LEU A 655 30.76 -1.30 -25.88
N ASN A 656 31.65 -0.82 -25.00
CA ASN A 656 32.37 0.47 -25.12
C ASN A 656 32.86 0.74 -26.55
N SER A 657 33.73 -0.14 -27.08
CA SER A 657 34.38 -0.01 -28.39
C SER A 657 33.47 -0.38 -29.58
N THR A 658 32.19 -0.66 -29.34
CA THR A 658 31.21 -1.01 -30.37
C THR A 658 30.30 0.17 -30.66
N LYS A 659 30.15 0.54 -31.94
CA LYS A 659 29.16 1.54 -32.38
C LYS A 659 27.74 0.97 -32.36
N LEU A 660 26.74 1.78 -32.01
CA LEU A 660 25.32 1.41 -31.95
C LEU A 660 24.82 0.69 -33.21
N GLU A 661 25.22 1.15 -34.39
CA GLU A 661 24.88 0.55 -35.69
C GLU A 661 25.31 -0.93 -35.86
N ASN A 662 26.20 -1.43 -34.99
CA ASN A 662 26.69 -2.82 -35.02
C ASN A 662 26.12 -3.69 -33.89
N TYR A 663 25.27 -3.15 -32.99
CA TYR A 663 24.82 -3.85 -31.79
C TYR A 663 24.05 -5.12 -32.10
N GLU A 664 22.98 -5.03 -32.90
CA GLU A 664 22.22 -6.18 -33.40
C GLU A 664 23.14 -7.29 -33.90
N ARG A 665 24.04 -6.97 -34.85
CA ARG A 665 24.97 -7.95 -35.43
C ARG A 665 25.89 -8.62 -34.41
N ARG A 666 26.31 -7.90 -33.35
CA ARG A 666 27.10 -8.46 -32.24
C ARG A 666 26.25 -9.39 -31.38
N ILE A 667 25.04 -8.96 -31.03
CA ILE A 667 24.11 -9.72 -30.17
C ILE A 667 23.70 -11.03 -30.85
N GLU A 668 23.28 -11.00 -32.12
CA GLU A 668 22.91 -12.20 -32.88
C GLU A 668 24.06 -13.21 -32.98
N ALA A 669 25.31 -12.75 -33.12
CA ALA A 669 26.49 -13.62 -33.19
C ALA A 669 26.79 -14.39 -31.88
N LEU A 670 26.24 -13.94 -30.75
CA LEU A 670 26.36 -14.58 -29.43
C LEU A 670 25.22 -15.57 -29.15
N LYS A 671 24.02 -15.37 -29.71
CA LYS A 671 22.85 -16.24 -29.48
C LYS A 671 23.09 -17.72 -29.80
N LYS A 672 24.03 -18.02 -30.72
CA LYS A 672 24.49 -19.39 -31.04
C LYS A 672 24.92 -20.24 -29.84
N PHE A 673 25.25 -19.60 -28.70
CA PHE A 673 25.67 -20.30 -27.48
C PHE A 673 24.50 -20.71 -26.57
N GLY A 674 23.27 -20.23 -26.80
CA GLY A 674 22.06 -20.64 -26.07
C GLY A 674 22.04 -20.22 -24.58
N LYS A 675 22.73 -19.14 -24.22
CA LYS A 675 22.89 -18.66 -22.83
C LYS A 675 22.42 -17.21 -22.68
N PRO A 676 22.02 -16.76 -21.47
CA PRO A 676 21.73 -15.36 -21.23
C PRO A 676 22.96 -14.51 -21.53
N ILE A 677 22.76 -13.32 -22.09
CA ILE A 677 23.83 -12.38 -22.41
C ILE A 677 23.63 -11.12 -21.57
N VAL A 678 24.70 -10.66 -20.93
CA VAL A 678 24.74 -9.45 -20.11
C VAL A 678 25.87 -8.55 -20.60
N CYS A 679 25.53 -7.34 -21.04
CA CYS A 679 26.51 -6.28 -21.15
C CYS A 679 26.83 -5.77 -19.74
N ASN A 680 28.08 -5.99 -19.32
CA ASN A 680 28.58 -5.59 -18.01
C ASN A 680 28.98 -4.10 -17.99
N GLU A 681 29.39 -3.58 -19.15
CA GLU A 681 30.06 -2.29 -19.30
C GLU A 681 29.77 -1.69 -20.69
N ASP A 682 29.10 -0.54 -20.69
CA ASP A 682 28.87 0.31 -21.86
C ASP A 682 28.94 1.79 -21.47
N ASP A 683 29.81 2.55 -22.13
CA ASP A 683 30.16 3.95 -21.82
C ASP A 683 29.15 5.00 -22.32
N LYS A 684 28.15 4.57 -23.09
CA LYS A 684 27.17 5.44 -23.76
C LYS A 684 26.18 6.02 -22.76
N GLN A 685 26.06 7.34 -22.80
CA GLN A 685 25.29 8.17 -21.87
C GLN A 685 24.27 9.03 -22.62
N GLY A 686 23.32 9.61 -21.89
CA GLY A 686 22.26 10.47 -22.44
C GLY A 686 21.38 9.74 -23.46
N THR A 687 21.13 10.39 -24.60
CA THR A 687 20.31 9.82 -25.69
C THR A 687 20.91 8.56 -26.28
N ASP A 688 22.24 8.49 -26.38
CA ASP A 688 22.94 7.36 -26.99
C ASP A 688 22.95 6.16 -26.04
N GLY A 689 23.05 6.40 -24.72
CA GLY A 689 22.88 5.38 -23.68
C GLY A 689 21.45 4.83 -23.61
N ALA A 690 20.44 5.71 -23.72
CA ALA A 690 19.05 5.28 -23.80
C ALA A 690 18.81 4.40 -25.05
N GLN A 691 19.33 4.81 -26.21
CA GLN A 691 19.24 4.03 -27.44
C GLN A 691 20.04 2.70 -27.36
N ALA A 692 21.18 2.68 -26.66
CA ALA A 692 21.95 1.46 -26.37
C ALA A 692 21.12 0.45 -25.56
N ALA A 693 20.58 0.88 -24.42
CA ALA A 693 19.73 0.08 -23.55
C ALA A 693 18.54 -0.52 -24.31
N LYS A 694 17.87 0.30 -25.13
CA LYS A 694 16.75 -0.10 -25.96
C LYS A 694 17.13 -1.20 -26.97
N ILE A 695 18.17 -1.00 -27.79
CA ILE A 695 18.59 -1.99 -28.80
C ILE A 695 18.96 -3.30 -28.12
N CYS A 696 19.69 -3.25 -27.00
CA CYS A 696 20.08 -4.44 -26.27
C CYS A 696 18.86 -5.23 -25.77
N VAL A 697 17.90 -4.56 -25.12
CA VAL A 697 16.68 -5.20 -24.63
C VAL A 697 15.81 -5.76 -25.77
N GLU A 698 15.65 -5.02 -26.87
CA GLU A 698 14.87 -5.46 -28.05
C GLU A 698 15.46 -6.73 -28.70
N HIS A 699 16.78 -6.93 -28.63
CA HIS A 699 17.45 -8.14 -29.12
C HIS A 699 17.66 -9.24 -28.06
N GLY A 700 17.16 -9.05 -26.83
CA GLY A 700 17.22 -10.05 -25.75
C GLY A 700 18.53 -10.08 -24.96
N LEU A 701 19.26 -8.96 -24.92
CA LEU A 701 20.49 -8.79 -24.15
C LEU A 701 20.24 -7.87 -22.93
N SER A 702 20.71 -8.30 -21.76
CA SER A 702 20.67 -7.52 -20.51
C SER A 702 21.72 -6.39 -20.55
N TRP A 703 21.37 -5.12 -20.33
CA TRP A 703 22.27 -3.98 -20.58
C TRP A 703 22.80 -3.32 -19.30
N GLY A 704 24.00 -2.72 -19.36
CA GLY A 704 24.71 -2.15 -18.22
C GLY A 704 25.39 -0.80 -18.49
N LEU A 705 24.93 0.25 -17.79
CA LEU A 705 25.52 1.59 -17.89
C LEU A 705 26.86 1.69 -17.14
N MET A 706 27.89 2.26 -17.79
CA MET A 706 29.10 2.79 -17.16
C MET A 706 29.14 4.32 -17.27
N ALA A 707 28.69 5.00 -16.21
CA ALA A 707 28.73 6.46 -16.11
C ALA A 707 30.14 6.94 -15.70
N GLU A 708 31.12 6.81 -16.61
CA GLU A 708 32.56 6.91 -16.32
C GLU A 708 32.94 8.13 -15.46
N ARG A 709 32.44 9.32 -15.84
CA ARG A 709 32.75 10.60 -15.16
C ARG A 709 32.01 10.83 -13.84
N VAL A 710 31.13 9.89 -13.45
CA VAL A 710 30.28 9.99 -12.27
C VAL A 710 30.69 8.95 -11.23
N ASN A 711 30.74 7.67 -11.60
CA ASN A 711 30.93 6.55 -10.66
C ASN A 711 32.20 5.71 -10.89
N GLN A 712 32.89 5.88 -12.03
CA GLN A 712 34.15 5.17 -12.34
C GLN A 712 35.38 5.97 -11.93
N HIS A 713 35.40 7.29 -12.16
CA HIS A 713 36.52 8.18 -11.84
C HIS A 713 36.35 8.96 -10.53
N ARG A 714 37.46 9.21 -9.81
CA ARG A 714 37.46 10.01 -8.57
C ARG A 714 37.16 11.49 -8.87
N PRO A 715 36.30 12.18 -8.10
CA PRO A 715 35.54 11.69 -6.95
C PRO A 715 34.29 10.92 -7.35
N PHE A 716 34.17 9.67 -6.87
CA PHE A 716 33.01 8.82 -7.15
C PHE A 716 31.74 9.41 -6.53
N ARG A 717 30.69 9.50 -7.33
CA ARG A 717 29.36 9.99 -6.98
C ARG A 717 28.34 8.91 -7.31
N PHE A 718 27.31 8.85 -6.48
CA PHE A 718 26.17 7.97 -6.64
C PHE A 718 24.91 8.81 -6.40
N LEU A 719 24.37 9.42 -7.47
CA LEU A 719 23.28 10.40 -7.38
C LEU A 719 21.92 9.81 -7.80
N GLY A 720 21.84 8.48 -7.89
CA GLY A 720 20.63 7.78 -8.28
C GLY A 720 20.23 8.10 -9.72
N ALA A 721 18.95 8.41 -9.94
CA ALA A 721 18.44 8.77 -11.27
C ALA A 721 19.13 10.01 -11.89
N LYS A 722 19.83 10.81 -11.08
CA LYS A 722 20.51 12.03 -11.53
C LYS A 722 21.88 11.79 -12.17
N ASP A 723 22.42 10.56 -12.11
CA ASP A 723 23.69 10.25 -12.78
C ASP A 723 23.55 10.37 -14.31
N ASP A 724 22.41 9.92 -14.86
CA ASP A 724 22.06 10.04 -16.29
C ASP A 724 20.53 9.96 -16.51
N PRO A 725 19.77 11.07 -16.31
CA PRO A 725 18.31 11.03 -16.34
C PRO A 725 17.68 10.44 -17.61
N PRO A 726 18.18 10.72 -18.84
CA PRO A 726 17.73 10.04 -20.05
C PRO A 726 17.85 8.52 -20.01
N VAL A 727 18.99 7.98 -19.54
CA VAL A 727 19.19 6.53 -19.44
C VAL A 727 18.26 5.91 -18.41
N TYR A 728 18.15 6.49 -17.21
CA TYR A 728 17.26 5.94 -16.16
C TYR A 728 15.78 6.00 -16.53
N ALA A 729 15.34 7.05 -17.23
CA ALA A 729 13.97 7.12 -17.77
C ALA A 729 13.70 6.01 -18.80
N GLU A 730 14.68 5.66 -19.63
CA GLU A 730 14.54 4.58 -20.61
C GLU A 730 14.63 3.19 -19.95
N ILE A 731 15.51 2.98 -18.95
CA ILE A 731 15.50 1.76 -18.13
C ILE A 731 14.11 1.59 -17.49
N GLN A 732 13.57 2.63 -16.86
CA GLN A 732 12.25 2.60 -16.24
C GLN A 732 11.17 2.25 -17.28
N ARG A 733 11.23 2.82 -18.49
CA ARG A 733 10.31 2.50 -19.60
C ARG A 733 10.41 1.04 -20.07
N LEU A 734 11.63 0.49 -20.14
CA LEU A 734 11.91 -0.88 -20.59
C LEU A 734 11.52 -1.93 -19.55
N THR A 735 11.67 -1.62 -18.25
CA THR A 735 11.37 -2.53 -17.12
C THR A 735 10.00 -2.38 -16.51
N ALA A 736 9.32 -1.24 -16.71
CA ALA A 736 7.93 -1.08 -16.33
C ALA A 736 7.13 -2.23 -16.95
N PRO A 737 6.32 -2.98 -16.15
CA PRO A 737 5.33 -3.86 -16.71
C PRO A 737 4.53 -3.04 -17.71
N ALA A 738 4.34 -3.56 -18.92
CA ALA A 738 3.74 -2.80 -20.01
C ALA A 738 2.49 -2.10 -19.48
N ALA A 739 2.57 -0.77 -19.39
CA ALA A 739 1.38 0.04 -19.32
C ALA A 739 0.48 -0.48 -20.43
N SER A 740 -0.81 -0.68 -20.10
CA SER A 740 -1.82 -0.95 -21.11
C SER A 740 -1.55 0.01 -22.27
N THR A 741 -1.06 -0.49 -23.41
CA THR A 741 -0.89 0.33 -24.61
C THR A 741 -2.32 0.57 -25.06
N ASP A 742 -2.94 1.63 -24.54
CA ASP A 742 -4.38 1.60 -24.22
C ASP A 742 -5.20 1.23 -25.44
N TYR A 743 -5.53 -0.06 -25.50
CA TYR A 743 -6.17 -0.63 -26.66
C TYR A 743 -7.66 -0.46 -26.43
N PHE A 744 -8.21 0.46 -27.19
CA PHE A 744 -9.64 0.67 -27.31
C PHE A 744 -10.12 -0.11 -28.53
N PRO A 745 -11.04 -1.08 -28.37
CA PRO A 745 -11.53 -1.85 -29.48
C PRO A 745 -12.28 -0.97 -30.48
N PRO A 746 -12.03 -1.09 -31.80
CA PRO A 746 -12.93 -0.51 -32.79
C PRO A 746 -14.35 -1.11 -32.62
N PRO A 747 -15.39 -0.51 -33.22
CA PRO A 747 -16.75 -1.08 -33.18
C PRO A 747 -16.79 -2.55 -33.62
N GLU A 748 -17.81 -3.32 -33.24
CA GLU A 748 -17.88 -4.75 -33.58
C GLU A 748 -17.96 -4.98 -35.10
N SER A 749 -18.59 -4.06 -35.85
CA SER A 749 -18.58 -4.02 -37.33
C SER A 749 -17.18 -3.85 -37.95
N GLN A 750 -16.21 -3.39 -37.17
CA GLN A 750 -14.81 -3.15 -37.56
C GLN A 750 -13.84 -4.14 -36.88
N GLY A 751 -14.35 -5.27 -36.38
CA GLY A 751 -13.57 -6.35 -35.79
C GLY A 751 -13.56 -6.39 -34.26
N GLY A 752 -14.14 -5.38 -33.59
CA GLY A 752 -14.46 -5.44 -32.17
C GLY A 752 -13.27 -5.67 -31.23
N TRP A 753 -13.54 -6.41 -30.14
CA TRP A 753 -12.54 -6.80 -29.15
C TRP A 753 -11.56 -7.87 -29.63
N ARG A 754 -10.26 -7.63 -29.43
CA ARG A 754 -9.24 -8.70 -29.48
C ARG A 754 -9.55 -9.79 -28.45
N LYS A 755 -9.62 -11.04 -28.89
CA LYS A 755 -9.87 -12.21 -28.06
C LYS A 755 -8.61 -13.07 -27.93
N LEU A 756 -8.28 -13.48 -26.71
CA LEU A 756 -7.19 -14.42 -26.44
C LEU A 756 -7.76 -15.82 -26.20
N THR A 757 -7.18 -16.82 -26.84
CA THR A 757 -7.59 -18.23 -26.74
C THR A 757 -6.43 -19.15 -26.39
N ALA A 758 -5.19 -18.77 -26.69
CA ALA A 758 -4.00 -19.51 -26.28
C ALA A 758 -3.69 -19.29 -24.79
N PRO A 759 -3.51 -20.36 -23.98
CA PRO A 759 -3.19 -20.25 -22.55
C PRO A 759 -1.99 -19.36 -22.26
N ASP A 760 -0.94 -19.42 -23.09
CA ASP A 760 0.28 -18.65 -22.87
C ASP A 760 0.11 -17.17 -23.19
N ASP A 761 -0.73 -16.80 -24.16
CA ASP A 761 -1.09 -15.40 -24.39
C ASP A 761 -1.97 -14.83 -23.27
N ILE A 762 -2.90 -15.64 -22.73
CA ILE A 762 -3.72 -15.26 -21.58
C ILE A 762 -2.82 -14.99 -20.34
N ARG A 763 -1.82 -15.84 -20.10
CA ARG A 763 -0.81 -15.63 -19.05
C ARG A 763 0.04 -14.39 -19.32
N ARG A 764 0.62 -14.28 -20.53
CA ARG A 764 1.62 -13.28 -20.91
C ARG A 764 1.05 -11.87 -21.09
N LEU A 765 -0.04 -11.73 -21.84
CA LEU A 765 -0.64 -10.44 -22.18
C LEU A 765 -1.60 -9.98 -21.09
N ALA A 766 -2.55 -10.84 -20.71
CA ALA A 766 -3.59 -10.46 -19.76
C ALA A 766 -3.20 -10.65 -18.28
N GLY A 767 -2.20 -11.49 -17.97
CA GLY A 767 -1.81 -11.79 -16.59
C GLY A 767 -2.84 -12.66 -15.84
N MET A 768 -3.57 -13.50 -16.58
CA MET A 768 -4.65 -14.34 -16.03
C MET A 768 -4.28 -15.82 -16.07
N ASP A 769 -4.86 -16.59 -15.15
CA ASP A 769 -4.69 -18.04 -15.05
C ASP A 769 -5.75 -18.75 -15.93
N PRO A 770 -5.37 -19.43 -17.03
CA PRO A 770 -6.31 -20.07 -17.94
C PRO A 770 -7.15 -21.17 -17.27
N GLU A 771 -6.58 -21.91 -16.32
CA GLU A 771 -7.29 -23.03 -15.66
C GLU A 771 -8.39 -22.51 -14.74
N LYS A 772 -8.17 -21.36 -14.11
CA LYS A 772 -9.21 -20.65 -13.32
C LYS A 772 -10.30 -20.04 -14.21
N LEU A 773 -9.96 -19.56 -15.41
CA LEU A 773 -10.95 -19.11 -16.39
C LEU A 773 -11.81 -20.28 -16.90
N ASP A 774 -11.24 -21.46 -17.13
CA ASP A 774 -11.99 -22.67 -17.48
C ASP A 774 -12.80 -23.25 -16.31
N LEU A 775 -12.36 -23.06 -15.06
CA LEU A 775 -13.19 -23.34 -13.89
C LEU A 775 -14.41 -22.40 -13.84
N LEU A 776 -14.21 -21.09 -14.03
CA LEU A 776 -15.30 -20.11 -14.09
C LEU A 776 -16.27 -20.40 -15.25
N LYS A 777 -15.76 -20.75 -16.43
CA LYS A 777 -16.56 -21.15 -17.60
C LYS A 777 -17.48 -22.34 -17.29
N ARG A 778 -16.93 -23.40 -16.69
CA ARG A 778 -17.71 -24.58 -16.29
C ARG A 778 -18.76 -24.22 -15.23
N TRP A 779 -18.37 -23.44 -14.23
CA TRP A 779 -19.29 -22.98 -13.18
C TRP A 779 -20.45 -22.15 -13.76
N LEU A 780 -20.19 -21.16 -14.63
CA LEU A 780 -21.23 -20.36 -15.29
C LEU A 780 -22.24 -21.25 -16.03
N LEU A 781 -21.76 -22.21 -16.83
CA LEU A 781 -22.60 -23.14 -17.58
C LEU A 781 -23.38 -24.13 -16.69
N GLN A 782 -22.94 -24.39 -15.46
CA GLN A 782 -23.61 -25.27 -14.49
C GLN A 782 -24.55 -24.51 -13.54
N SER A 783 -24.29 -23.23 -13.28
CA SER A 783 -24.98 -22.41 -12.28
C SER A 783 -26.42 -22.02 -12.63
N ASP A 784 -26.75 -21.95 -13.93
CA ASP A 784 -28.05 -21.48 -14.42
C ASP A 784 -28.38 -22.15 -15.76
N ASN A 785 -29.67 -22.41 -16.05
CA ASN A 785 -30.13 -22.99 -17.32
C ASN A 785 -30.68 -21.97 -18.32
N ARG A 786 -30.88 -20.71 -17.92
CA ARG A 786 -31.39 -19.62 -18.77
C ARG A 786 -30.37 -19.23 -19.85
N ASN A 787 -30.86 -18.57 -20.91
CA ASN A 787 -29.97 -18.00 -21.91
C ASN A 787 -29.19 -16.81 -21.35
N PHE A 788 -27.87 -16.78 -21.53
CA PHE A 788 -26.99 -15.72 -21.06
C PHE A 788 -25.78 -15.53 -21.98
N ALA A 789 -25.12 -14.39 -21.85
CA ALA A 789 -23.78 -14.13 -22.39
C ALA A 789 -22.95 -13.48 -21.28
N ALA A 790 -21.69 -13.92 -21.13
CA ALA A 790 -20.76 -13.41 -20.14
C ALA A 790 -19.38 -13.21 -20.77
N VAL A 791 -18.77 -12.04 -20.52
CA VAL A 791 -17.44 -11.69 -21.02
C VAL A 791 -16.56 -11.24 -19.86
N VAL A 792 -15.26 -11.56 -19.92
CA VAL A 792 -14.23 -11.02 -19.03
C VAL A 792 -13.21 -10.29 -19.88
N ILE A 793 -13.08 -8.99 -19.65
CA ILE A 793 -12.06 -8.13 -20.28
C ILE A 793 -10.91 -7.92 -19.31
N ARG A 794 -9.67 -8.08 -19.77
CA ARG A 794 -8.46 -7.74 -19.00
C ARG A 794 -7.40 -7.13 -19.91
N ARG A 795 -6.89 -5.95 -19.56
CA ARG A 795 -5.88 -5.19 -20.34
C ARG A 795 -6.27 -5.03 -21.83
N GLY A 796 -7.55 -4.74 -22.09
CA GLY A 796 -8.09 -4.60 -23.43
C GLY A 796 -8.44 -5.90 -24.17
N TYR A 797 -8.16 -7.09 -23.61
CA TYR A 797 -8.45 -8.37 -24.26
C TYR A 797 -9.68 -9.07 -23.66
N VAL A 798 -10.52 -9.68 -24.50
CA VAL A 798 -11.45 -10.73 -24.08
C VAL A 798 -10.63 -11.97 -23.72
N VAL A 799 -10.58 -12.31 -22.43
CA VAL A 799 -9.88 -13.51 -21.91
C VAL A 799 -10.83 -14.67 -21.62
N LEU A 800 -12.11 -14.38 -21.45
CA LEU A 800 -13.16 -15.37 -21.33
C LEU A 800 -14.44 -14.83 -21.99
N GLU A 801 -15.11 -15.69 -22.74
CA GLU A 801 -16.43 -15.43 -23.32
C GLU A 801 -17.23 -16.72 -23.25
N VAL A 802 -18.41 -16.65 -22.65
CA VAL A 802 -19.29 -17.79 -22.40
C VAL A 802 -20.70 -17.42 -22.82
N GLU A 803 -21.26 -18.21 -23.73
CA GLU A 803 -22.58 -17.97 -24.30
C GLU A 803 -23.47 -19.20 -24.13
N ARG A 804 -24.75 -18.94 -23.87
CA ARG A 804 -25.83 -19.93 -23.87
C ARG A 804 -27.04 -19.28 -24.53
N GLY A 805 -27.27 -19.57 -25.81
CA GLY A 805 -28.46 -19.11 -26.54
C GLY A 805 -28.68 -17.59 -26.58
N ASN A 806 -27.66 -16.80 -26.20
CA ASN A 806 -27.55 -15.36 -26.40
C ASN A 806 -26.12 -15.07 -26.86
N SER A 807 -25.97 -14.27 -27.91
CA SER A 807 -24.69 -13.75 -28.39
C SER A 807 -24.19 -12.60 -27.52
N ALA A 808 -22.92 -12.65 -27.10
CA ALA A 808 -22.24 -11.57 -26.39
C ALA A 808 -22.04 -10.33 -27.27
N GLN A 809 -22.04 -10.50 -28.60
CA GLN A 809 -21.77 -9.47 -29.59
C GLN A 809 -23.04 -8.78 -30.13
N THR A 810 -24.16 -9.51 -30.27
CA THR A 810 -25.33 -9.02 -31.04
C THR A 810 -26.65 -8.96 -30.27
N ASP A 811 -26.81 -9.69 -29.16
CA ASP A 811 -28.15 -9.89 -28.58
C ASP A 811 -28.52 -8.81 -27.55
N VAL A 812 -29.36 -7.87 -27.98
CA VAL A 812 -29.90 -6.72 -27.22
C VAL A 812 -30.94 -7.10 -26.15
N ARG A 813 -30.61 -8.02 -25.23
CA ARG A 813 -31.50 -8.40 -24.12
C ARG A 813 -31.69 -7.24 -23.12
N ARG A 814 -32.87 -7.13 -22.47
CA ARG A 814 -33.16 -6.10 -21.44
C ARG A 814 -32.15 -6.24 -20.30
N VAL A 815 -31.37 -5.19 -20.03
CA VAL A 815 -30.31 -5.18 -19.00
C VAL A 815 -30.81 -4.74 -17.62
N ALA A 816 -32.12 -4.52 -17.49
CA ALA A 816 -32.80 -4.11 -16.27
C ALA A 816 -32.08 -2.96 -15.55
N SER A 817 -31.74 -3.11 -14.26
CA SER A 817 -31.16 -2.05 -13.43
C SER A 817 -29.82 -1.49 -13.89
N VAL A 818 -29.06 -2.20 -14.76
CA VAL A 818 -27.81 -1.69 -15.36
C VAL A 818 -28.04 -0.37 -16.11
N SER A 819 -29.24 -0.23 -16.69
CA SER A 819 -29.80 1.01 -17.24
C SER A 819 -29.57 2.27 -16.39
N LYS A 820 -29.65 2.14 -15.05
CA LYS A 820 -29.55 3.27 -14.12
C LYS A 820 -28.13 3.84 -14.06
N ALA A 821 -27.11 2.98 -14.10
CA ALA A 821 -25.71 3.40 -14.14
C ALA A 821 -25.39 4.15 -15.45
N ILE A 822 -25.97 3.70 -16.56
CA ILE A 822 -25.82 4.37 -17.87
C ILE A 822 -26.54 5.73 -17.85
N CYS A 823 -27.75 5.81 -17.29
CA CYS A 823 -28.47 7.08 -17.12
C CYS A 823 -27.70 8.10 -16.25
N ALA A 824 -27.13 7.66 -15.12
CA ALA A 824 -26.27 8.52 -14.29
C ALA A 824 -25.02 8.99 -15.06
N THR A 825 -24.40 8.11 -15.85
CA THR A 825 -23.23 8.44 -16.69
C THR A 825 -23.59 9.47 -17.76
N VAL A 826 -24.70 9.29 -18.48
CA VAL A 826 -25.20 10.23 -19.49
C VAL A 826 -25.54 11.59 -18.87
N LEU A 827 -26.18 11.62 -17.70
CA LEU A 827 -26.50 12.87 -17.01
C LEU A 827 -25.26 13.60 -16.47
N ALA A 828 -24.21 12.88 -16.07
CA ALA A 828 -22.92 13.47 -15.73
C ALA A 828 -22.25 14.13 -16.95
N ILE A 829 -22.32 13.49 -18.13
CA ILE A 829 -21.84 14.08 -19.39
C ILE A 829 -22.68 15.32 -19.76
N ALA A 830 -24.01 15.27 -19.61
CA ALA A 830 -24.87 16.44 -19.81
C ALA A 830 -24.51 17.59 -18.86
N SER A 831 -24.27 17.30 -17.57
CA SER A 831 -23.80 18.27 -16.58
C SER A 831 -22.49 18.93 -17.04
N GLU A 832 -21.48 18.12 -17.39
CA GLU A 832 -20.17 18.61 -17.83
C GLU A 832 -20.26 19.50 -19.08
N GLN A 833 -20.97 19.04 -20.11
CA GLN A 833 -21.18 19.80 -21.35
C GLN A 833 -21.92 21.11 -21.07
N SER A 834 -22.90 21.10 -20.15
CA SER A 834 -23.68 22.28 -19.78
C SER A 834 -22.84 23.34 -19.06
N GLN A 835 -21.93 22.94 -18.17
CA GLN A 835 -21.03 23.88 -17.50
C GLN A 835 -20.11 24.58 -18.49
N HIS A 836 -19.64 23.84 -19.51
CA HIS A 836 -18.89 24.34 -20.66
C HIS A 836 -19.74 25.13 -21.68
N GLY A 837 -21.05 25.30 -21.46
CA GLY A 837 -21.94 26.07 -22.34
C GLY A 837 -22.27 25.39 -23.67
N GLN A 838 -22.12 24.07 -23.75
CA GLN A 838 -22.38 23.27 -24.96
C GLN A 838 -23.86 22.82 -25.06
N THR A 839 -24.68 23.13 -24.06
CA THR A 839 -26.11 22.79 -24.01
C THR A 839 -26.98 24.05 -23.75
N PRO A 840 -28.28 24.05 -24.10
CA PRO A 840 -29.15 25.22 -23.94
C PRO A 840 -29.33 25.73 -22.49
N ARG A 841 -29.24 24.85 -21.50
CA ARG A 841 -29.33 25.22 -20.07
C ARG A 841 -28.12 24.67 -19.32
N LYS A 842 -27.55 25.47 -18.41
CA LYS A 842 -26.56 25.00 -17.43
C LYS A 842 -27.24 24.19 -16.32
N MET A 843 -26.59 23.13 -15.86
CA MET A 843 -27.03 22.29 -14.76
C MET A 843 -25.84 21.72 -13.98
N SER A 844 -25.95 21.72 -12.65
CA SER A 844 -25.09 20.99 -11.73
C SER A 844 -25.89 19.91 -11.00
N PHE A 845 -25.20 18.93 -10.43
CA PHE A 845 -25.82 17.86 -9.65
C PHE A 845 -26.51 18.37 -8.36
N ASP A 846 -26.15 19.54 -7.86
CA ASP A 846 -26.77 20.14 -6.66
C ASP A 846 -27.95 21.07 -6.99
N ASP A 847 -28.23 21.32 -8.28
CA ASP A 847 -29.37 22.14 -8.71
C ASP A 847 -30.71 21.41 -8.48
N ALA A 848 -31.79 22.16 -8.28
CA ALA A 848 -33.13 21.61 -8.11
C ALA A 848 -33.64 20.95 -9.40
N ALA A 849 -33.86 19.64 -9.38
CA ALA A 849 -34.21 18.86 -10.56
C ALA A 849 -35.51 19.32 -11.23
N PHE A 850 -36.50 19.74 -10.44
CA PHE A 850 -37.81 20.15 -10.94
C PHE A 850 -37.84 21.55 -11.59
N ASP A 851 -36.73 22.30 -11.57
CA ASP A 851 -36.55 23.49 -12.40
C ASP A 851 -36.24 23.11 -13.87
N PHE A 852 -35.83 21.86 -14.10
CA PHE A 852 -35.58 21.29 -15.43
C PHE A 852 -36.72 20.40 -15.94
N ILE A 853 -37.80 20.20 -15.18
CA ILE A 853 -38.95 19.36 -15.60
C ILE A 853 -40.22 20.22 -15.65
N PRO A 854 -40.44 21.04 -16.70
CA PRO A 854 -41.58 21.96 -16.76
C PRO A 854 -42.94 21.24 -16.69
N TRP A 855 -43.07 20.05 -17.29
CA TRP A 855 -44.31 19.26 -17.32
C TRP A 855 -44.74 18.69 -15.96
N ALA A 856 -43.83 18.68 -14.97
CA ALA A 856 -44.16 18.27 -13.61
C ALA A 856 -45.00 19.32 -12.86
N HIS A 857 -45.12 20.55 -13.37
CA HIS A 857 -45.87 21.63 -12.72
C HIS A 857 -47.36 21.61 -13.13
N PRO A 858 -48.31 21.87 -12.19
CA PRO A 858 -48.08 22.04 -10.74
C PRO A 858 -47.66 20.71 -10.08
N LEU A 859 -46.66 20.81 -9.19
CA LEU A 859 -46.08 19.63 -8.53
C LEU A 859 -47.11 18.92 -7.65
N SER A 860 -47.19 17.60 -7.79
CA SER A 860 -48.11 16.75 -7.01
C SER A 860 -47.79 16.67 -5.52
N ASP A 861 -46.55 16.93 -5.14
CA ASP A 861 -46.10 17.12 -3.75
C ASP A 861 -45.22 18.37 -3.68
N PRO A 862 -45.52 19.37 -2.82
CA PRO A 862 -44.71 20.58 -2.68
C PRO A 862 -43.23 20.32 -2.36
N ARG A 863 -42.92 19.19 -1.69
CA ARG A 863 -41.54 18.80 -1.34
C ARG A 863 -40.69 18.47 -2.56
N LYS A 864 -41.29 18.13 -3.71
CA LYS A 864 -40.57 17.88 -4.97
C LYS A 864 -39.67 19.06 -5.40
N ARG A 865 -39.98 20.30 -4.97
CA ARG A 865 -39.13 21.50 -5.20
C ARG A 865 -37.74 21.40 -4.58
N GLN A 866 -37.55 20.57 -3.55
CA GLN A 866 -36.29 20.44 -2.82
C GLN A 866 -35.37 19.34 -3.38
N ILE A 867 -35.87 18.55 -4.34
CA ILE A 867 -35.13 17.41 -4.91
C ILE A 867 -34.02 17.93 -5.82
N THR A 868 -32.75 17.66 -5.49
CA THR A 868 -31.63 17.96 -6.39
C THR A 868 -31.45 16.90 -7.48
N VAL A 869 -30.73 17.24 -8.55
CA VAL A 869 -30.41 16.28 -9.62
C VAL A 869 -29.67 15.05 -9.08
N LYS A 870 -28.72 15.24 -8.15
CA LYS A 870 -27.99 14.15 -7.46
C LYS A 870 -28.93 13.21 -6.71
N GLN A 871 -29.97 13.77 -6.07
CA GLN A 871 -30.94 13.00 -5.28
C GLN A 871 -31.80 12.05 -6.13
N LEU A 872 -31.98 12.36 -7.43
CA LEU A 872 -32.61 11.44 -8.38
C LEU A 872 -31.73 10.22 -8.68
N LEU A 873 -30.43 10.42 -8.81
CA LEU A 873 -29.46 9.37 -9.19
C LEU A 873 -29.10 8.44 -8.03
N ASN A 874 -29.01 8.99 -6.80
CA ASN A 874 -28.53 8.25 -5.63
C ASN A 874 -29.65 7.64 -4.75
N HIS A 875 -30.90 7.66 -5.23
CA HIS A 875 -32.08 7.11 -4.55
C HIS A 875 -32.52 7.81 -3.25
N THR A 876 -32.18 9.10 -3.07
CA THR A 876 -32.58 9.88 -1.87
C THR A 876 -33.68 10.93 -2.14
N SER A 877 -34.32 10.91 -3.31
CA SER A 877 -35.36 11.87 -3.70
C SER A 877 -36.74 11.68 -3.05
N GLY A 878 -37.01 10.52 -2.44
CA GLY A 878 -38.34 10.16 -1.94
C GLY A 878 -39.39 9.83 -3.00
N ILE A 879 -39.06 9.92 -4.30
CA ILE A 879 -39.98 9.64 -5.41
C ILE A 879 -40.20 8.14 -5.52
N CYS A 880 -41.41 7.68 -5.20
CA CYS A 880 -41.91 6.32 -5.48
C CYS A 880 -40.85 5.20 -5.36
N PRO A 881 -40.33 4.92 -4.16
CA PRO A 881 -39.44 3.78 -3.95
C PRO A 881 -40.13 2.46 -4.33
N GLU A 882 -39.42 1.52 -4.96
CA GLU A 882 -40.02 0.25 -5.43
C GLU A 882 -40.65 -0.56 -4.27
N ALA A 883 -40.17 -0.36 -3.04
CA ALA A 883 -40.72 -0.91 -1.81
C ALA A 883 -42.19 -0.51 -1.50
N VAL A 884 -42.72 0.57 -2.10
CA VAL A 884 -44.14 0.96 -1.93
C VAL A 884 -45.11 0.14 -2.79
N GLY A 885 -44.60 -0.85 -3.55
CA GLY A 885 -45.42 -1.76 -4.36
C GLY A 885 -46.09 -1.11 -5.56
N ALA A 886 -45.56 0.03 -6.02
CA ALA A 886 -45.98 0.71 -7.23
C ALA A 886 -45.39 0.02 -8.48
N PRO A 887 -46.17 -0.19 -9.56
CA PRO A 887 -45.62 -0.57 -10.86
C PRO A 887 -44.46 0.34 -11.29
N ASN A 888 -43.35 -0.26 -11.71
CA ASN A 888 -42.15 0.45 -12.16
C ASN A 888 -42.30 1.10 -13.55
N ASP A 889 -43.22 0.58 -14.36
CA ASP A 889 -43.53 0.99 -15.74
C ASP A 889 -44.96 1.61 -15.78
N GLY A 890 -45.19 2.66 -16.59
CA GLY A 890 -46.51 3.30 -16.74
C GLY A 890 -46.47 4.55 -17.64
N THR A 891 -47.57 5.32 -17.75
CA THR A 891 -47.56 6.58 -18.52
C THR A 891 -46.79 7.69 -17.79
N TRP A 892 -46.40 8.74 -18.51
CA TRP A 892 -45.73 9.88 -17.87
C TRP A 892 -46.57 10.59 -16.80
N GLU A 893 -47.90 10.64 -16.94
CA GLU A 893 -48.79 11.18 -15.90
C GLU A 893 -48.71 10.36 -14.62
N TYR A 894 -48.61 9.03 -14.73
CA TYR A 894 -48.41 8.16 -13.58
C TYR A 894 -47.00 8.34 -12.97
N ILE A 895 -45.95 8.36 -13.79
CA ILE A 895 -44.56 8.52 -13.33
C ILE A 895 -44.36 9.87 -12.62
N LEU A 896 -44.92 10.96 -13.16
CA LEU A 896 -44.87 12.31 -12.55
C LEU A 896 -45.77 12.45 -11.31
N GLY A 897 -46.66 11.48 -11.07
CA GLY A 897 -47.60 11.48 -9.94
C GLY A 897 -48.83 12.35 -10.14
N ARG A 898 -49.34 12.45 -11.36
CA ARG A 898 -50.47 13.29 -11.77
C ARG A 898 -51.76 12.51 -12.05
N ASN A 899 -51.73 11.17 -12.06
CA ASN A 899 -52.91 10.33 -12.28
C ASN A 899 -53.75 10.05 -11.01
N GLY A 900 -53.37 10.59 -9.85
CA GLY A 900 -54.08 10.44 -8.58
C GLY A 900 -53.66 9.24 -7.72
N ASP A 901 -52.69 8.42 -8.14
CA ASP A 901 -52.16 7.35 -7.28
C ASP A 901 -51.33 7.97 -6.12
N PRO A 902 -51.65 7.69 -4.84
CA PRO A 902 -50.91 8.24 -3.70
C PRO A 902 -49.42 7.84 -3.70
N ARG A 903 -49.06 6.69 -4.31
CA ARG A 903 -47.68 6.16 -4.30
C ARG A 903 -46.72 6.94 -5.21
N THR A 904 -47.23 7.59 -6.26
CA THR A 904 -46.42 8.41 -7.18
C THR A 904 -46.67 9.91 -7.00
N SER A 905 -47.87 10.30 -6.55
CA SER A 905 -48.20 11.71 -6.28
C SER A 905 -47.51 12.27 -5.04
N GLN A 906 -47.34 11.47 -3.98
CA GLN A 906 -46.67 11.88 -2.73
C GLN A 906 -45.23 11.35 -2.65
N LEU A 907 -44.33 12.07 -1.97
CA LEU A 907 -43.02 11.52 -1.63
C LEU A 907 -43.11 10.61 -0.39
N ALA A 908 -42.43 9.46 -0.46
CA ALA A 908 -42.39 8.49 0.65
C ALA A 908 -41.62 9.01 1.87
N PHE A 909 -40.65 9.90 1.65
CA PHE A 909 -39.86 10.58 2.68
C PHE A 909 -39.35 11.93 2.12
N ASP A 910 -38.87 12.80 2.99
CA ASP A 910 -38.35 14.12 2.59
C ASP A 910 -37.00 13.99 1.84
N PRO A 911 -36.72 14.79 0.79
CA PRO A 911 -35.51 14.65 -0.01
C PRO A 911 -34.23 14.72 0.84
N GLY A 912 -33.37 13.70 0.69
CA GLY A 912 -32.13 13.53 1.46
C GLY A 912 -32.28 12.86 2.83
N GLN A 913 -33.51 12.61 3.32
CA GLN A 913 -33.75 12.02 4.65
C GLN A 913 -33.93 10.48 4.64
N GLY A 914 -33.95 9.84 3.47
CA GLY A 914 -34.13 8.38 3.30
C GLY A 914 -33.49 7.85 2.01
N CYS A 915 -33.48 6.52 1.81
CA CYS A 915 -32.74 5.86 0.71
C CYS A 915 -33.58 4.79 -0.02
N GLY A 916 -34.73 5.19 -0.55
CA GLY A 916 -35.62 4.33 -1.32
C GLY A 916 -35.18 4.12 -2.77
N TYR A 917 -34.67 2.93 -3.10
CA TYR A 917 -34.38 2.52 -4.47
C TYR A 917 -35.61 2.74 -5.37
N SER A 918 -35.44 3.48 -6.46
CA SER A 918 -36.56 4.00 -7.26
C SER A 918 -36.23 3.98 -8.76
N THR A 919 -37.08 3.34 -9.55
CA THR A 919 -37.07 3.46 -11.01
C THR A 919 -37.64 4.80 -11.47
N HIS A 920 -38.67 5.33 -10.79
CA HIS A 920 -39.31 6.59 -11.18
C HIS A 920 -38.37 7.80 -11.05
N ALA A 921 -37.48 7.82 -10.06
CA ALA A 921 -36.48 8.88 -9.91
C ALA A 921 -35.54 8.97 -11.12
N LEU A 922 -35.14 7.84 -11.71
CA LEU A 922 -34.31 7.81 -12.92
C LEU A 922 -35.10 8.19 -14.19
N CYS A 923 -36.42 7.95 -14.24
CA CYS A 923 -37.26 8.51 -15.30
C CYS A 923 -37.28 10.05 -15.24
N HIS A 924 -37.35 10.65 -14.05
CA HIS A 924 -37.22 12.11 -13.88
C HIS A 924 -35.82 12.58 -14.30
N ALA A 925 -34.76 11.81 -14.00
CA ALA A 925 -33.39 12.14 -14.37
C ALA A 925 -33.19 12.18 -15.91
N ALA A 926 -33.89 11.31 -16.65
CA ALA A 926 -33.94 11.38 -18.11
C ALA A 926 -34.58 12.71 -18.59
N LEU A 927 -35.73 13.12 -18.03
CA LEU A 927 -36.36 14.41 -18.38
C LEU A 927 -35.48 15.63 -18.05
N VAL A 928 -34.70 15.59 -16.95
CA VAL A 928 -33.67 16.61 -16.67
C VAL A 928 -32.65 16.65 -17.80
N CYS A 929 -32.12 15.49 -18.22
CA CYS A 929 -31.18 15.40 -19.33
C CYS A 929 -31.75 16.04 -20.61
N GLU A 930 -33.00 15.72 -20.96
CA GLU A 930 -33.63 16.24 -22.17
C GLU A 930 -33.77 17.77 -22.16
N ASN A 931 -34.24 18.34 -21.05
CA ASN A 931 -34.41 19.78 -20.92
C ASN A 931 -33.10 20.55 -20.77
N VAL A 932 -32.06 19.92 -20.21
CA VAL A 932 -30.71 20.50 -20.12
C VAL A 932 -30.03 20.53 -21.49
N THR A 933 -30.15 19.45 -22.25
CA THR A 933 -29.46 19.24 -23.54
C THR A 933 -30.24 19.74 -24.76
N GLY A 934 -31.56 19.88 -24.65
CA GLY A 934 -32.44 20.21 -25.77
C GLY A 934 -32.65 19.06 -26.77
N LYS A 935 -32.41 17.81 -26.35
CA LYS A 935 -32.49 16.60 -27.19
C LYS A 935 -33.23 15.47 -26.46
N PRO A 936 -33.86 14.52 -27.18
CA PRO A 936 -34.31 13.26 -26.59
C PRO A 936 -33.17 12.53 -25.86
N TYR A 937 -33.50 11.84 -24.76
CA TYR A 937 -32.50 11.25 -23.87
C TYR A 937 -31.67 10.16 -24.57
N ASP A 938 -32.30 9.37 -25.44
CA ASP A 938 -31.62 8.34 -26.24
C ASP A 938 -30.70 8.96 -27.29
N GLU A 939 -31.15 9.95 -28.06
CA GLU A 939 -30.31 10.67 -29.03
C GLU A 939 -29.07 11.30 -28.38
N PHE A 940 -29.25 11.89 -27.19
CA PHE A 940 -28.12 12.44 -26.43
C PHE A 940 -27.19 11.33 -25.92
N ALA A 941 -27.72 10.25 -25.32
CA ALA A 941 -26.94 9.10 -24.87
C ALA A 941 -26.12 8.47 -26.01
N ILE A 942 -26.73 8.33 -27.19
CA ILE A 942 -26.10 7.78 -28.38
C ILE A 942 -24.94 8.68 -28.84
N ALA A 943 -25.17 9.97 -29.00
CA ALA A 943 -24.16 10.91 -29.50
C ALA A 943 -23.05 11.22 -28.48
N ALA A 944 -23.37 11.25 -27.18
CA ALA A 944 -22.45 11.67 -26.14
C ALA A 944 -21.66 10.52 -25.50
N LEU A 945 -22.20 9.28 -25.48
CA LEU A 945 -21.57 8.11 -24.86
C LEU A 945 -21.36 6.94 -25.83
N PHE A 946 -22.41 6.47 -26.53
CA PHE A 946 -22.32 5.21 -27.29
C PHE A 946 -21.45 5.32 -28.56
N GLN A 947 -21.67 6.34 -29.38
CA GLN A 947 -20.88 6.58 -30.59
C GLN A 947 -19.39 6.83 -30.29
N PRO A 948 -19.00 7.66 -29.29
CA PRO A 948 -17.60 7.86 -28.94
C PRO A 948 -16.82 6.61 -28.53
N ILE A 949 -17.48 5.58 -27.97
CA ILE A 949 -16.86 4.32 -27.54
C ILE A 949 -17.10 3.14 -28.50
N GLY A 950 -17.82 3.38 -29.61
CA GLY A 950 -18.10 2.38 -30.63
C GLY A 950 -19.04 1.26 -30.18
N CYS A 951 -20.01 1.53 -29.30
CA CYS A 951 -21.17 0.64 -29.17
C CYS A 951 -21.99 0.71 -30.47
N GLU A 952 -22.71 -0.37 -30.80
CA GLU A 952 -23.48 -0.46 -32.06
C GLU A 952 -24.89 -1.02 -31.90
N HIS A 953 -25.19 -1.74 -30.82
CA HIS A 953 -26.45 -2.46 -30.67
C HIS A 953 -27.19 -2.07 -29.39
N TRP A 954 -28.33 -1.40 -29.50
CA TRP A 954 -29.15 -1.02 -28.33
C TRP A 954 -30.63 -0.87 -28.68
N TRP A 955 -31.48 -0.82 -27.65
CA TRP A 955 -32.83 -0.23 -27.71
C TRP A 955 -33.16 0.45 -26.37
N PHE A 956 -34.03 1.47 -26.40
CA PHE A 956 -34.53 2.18 -25.21
C PHE A 956 -36.03 1.94 -25.00
N GLN A 957 -36.43 1.85 -23.75
CA GLN A 957 -37.81 1.72 -23.29
C GLN A 957 -38.49 3.08 -23.35
N SER A 958 -39.52 3.22 -24.18
CA SER A 958 -40.34 4.44 -24.22
C SER A 958 -41.59 4.32 -23.37
N TYR A 959 -42.04 5.44 -22.80
CA TYR A 959 -43.38 5.59 -22.23
C TYR A 959 -44.17 6.66 -22.98
N ASP A 960 -45.46 6.42 -23.16
CA ASP A 960 -46.41 7.39 -23.70
C ASP A 960 -46.86 8.37 -22.60
N GLY A 961 -47.33 9.54 -23.03
CA GLY A 961 -47.89 10.59 -22.19
C GLY A 961 -48.98 11.37 -22.94
N ALA A 962 -49.59 12.32 -22.24
CA ALA A 962 -50.60 13.22 -22.78
C ALA A 962 -50.05 14.06 -23.96
N PRO A 963 -50.92 14.64 -24.82
CA PRO A 963 -50.49 15.39 -26.02
C PRO A 963 -49.45 16.49 -25.77
N GLU A 964 -49.45 17.10 -24.57
CA GLU A 964 -48.51 18.14 -24.13
C GLU A 964 -47.16 17.63 -23.61
N ILE A 965 -47.03 16.32 -23.34
CA ILE A 965 -45.81 15.65 -22.89
C ILE A 965 -45.23 14.84 -24.05
N GLY A 966 -46.05 13.96 -24.64
CA GLY A 966 -45.63 13.07 -25.73
C GLY A 966 -44.96 11.79 -25.24
N ARG A 967 -44.23 11.14 -26.14
CA ARG A 967 -43.58 9.84 -25.90
C ARG A 967 -42.08 10.06 -25.68
N HIS A 968 -41.56 9.67 -24.52
CA HIS A 968 -40.14 9.83 -24.19
C HIS A 968 -39.44 8.47 -23.95
N PRO A 969 -38.18 8.32 -24.40
CA PRO A 969 -37.31 7.22 -23.99
C PRO A 969 -36.84 7.43 -22.55
N SER A 970 -37.03 6.40 -21.73
CA SER A 970 -36.56 6.35 -20.34
C SER A 970 -35.20 5.66 -20.23
N HIS A 971 -34.70 5.46 -19.00
CA HIS A 971 -33.44 4.77 -18.79
C HIS A 971 -33.46 3.28 -19.17
N GLY A 972 -34.62 2.60 -19.12
CA GLY A 972 -34.70 1.16 -19.41
C GLY A 972 -34.17 0.81 -20.80
N MET A 973 -33.26 -0.15 -20.91
CA MET A 973 -32.64 -0.51 -22.20
C MET A 973 -32.29 -1.99 -22.35
N GLY A 974 -31.85 -2.37 -23.55
CA GLY A 974 -31.15 -3.63 -23.81
C GLY A 974 -29.94 -3.45 -24.72
N MET A 975 -28.87 -4.21 -24.47
CA MET A 975 -27.56 -4.07 -25.13
C MET A 975 -26.74 -5.38 -24.96
N PRO A 976 -25.88 -5.78 -25.92
CA PRO A 976 -25.05 -6.99 -25.80
C PRO A 976 -23.96 -6.86 -24.73
N ALA A 977 -23.43 -8.01 -24.28
CA ALA A 977 -22.43 -8.06 -23.22
C ALA A 977 -21.11 -7.34 -23.59
N ARG A 978 -20.70 -7.35 -24.86
CA ARG A 978 -19.50 -6.64 -25.34
C ARG A 978 -19.67 -5.12 -25.36
N ASP A 979 -20.84 -4.61 -25.74
CA ASP A 979 -21.12 -3.17 -25.74
C ASP A 979 -21.32 -2.64 -24.31
N LEU A 980 -21.89 -3.44 -23.40
CA LEU A 980 -21.84 -3.16 -21.96
C LEU A 980 -20.40 -3.07 -21.44
N ALA A 981 -19.51 -3.97 -21.89
CA ALA A 981 -18.12 -3.96 -21.51
C ALA A 981 -17.36 -2.71 -22.01
N ARG A 982 -17.77 -2.08 -23.13
CA ARG A 982 -17.19 -0.80 -23.59
C ARG A 982 -17.41 0.32 -22.58
N ILE A 983 -18.62 0.45 -22.04
CA ILE A 983 -18.95 1.46 -21.01
C ILE A 983 -18.11 1.20 -19.74
N GLY A 984 -18.09 -0.05 -19.26
CA GLY A 984 -17.29 -0.42 -18.09
C GLY A 984 -15.79 -0.19 -18.28
N TYR A 985 -15.25 -0.48 -19.47
CA TYR A 985 -13.85 -0.26 -19.80
C TYR A 985 -13.49 1.23 -19.92
N CYS A 986 -14.39 2.06 -20.47
CA CYS A 986 -14.22 3.51 -20.48
C CYS A 986 -14.13 4.08 -19.06
N LEU A 987 -15.00 3.63 -18.14
CA LEU A 987 -14.95 4.03 -16.72
C LEU A 987 -13.65 3.56 -16.03
N LEU A 988 -13.15 2.35 -16.33
CA LEU A 988 -11.86 1.86 -15.82
C LEU A 988 -10.65 2.66 -16.35
N GLN A 989 -10.81 3.39 -17.44
CA GLN A 989 -9.78 4.23 -18.06
C GLN A 989 -10.01 5.73 -17.74
N ASP A 990 -10.35 6.04 -16.49
CA ASP A 990 -10.67 7.40 -16.01
C ASP A 990 -11.76 8.14 -16.82
N GLY A 991 -12.62 7.41 -17.53
CA GLY A 991 -13.64 7.97 -18.43
C GLY A 991 -13.15 8.30 -19.84
N ARG A 992 -11.95 7.84 -20.22
CA ARG A 992 -11.36 8.05 -21.55
C ARG A 992 -11.71 6.93 -22.54
N TRP A 993 -11.71 7.30 -23.82
CA TRP A 993 -11.66 6.38 -24.95
C TRP A 993 -10.64 6.92 -25.96
N GLY A 994 -9.45 6.30 -25.97
CA GLY A 994 -8.26 6.88 -26.61
C GLY A 994 -7.86 8.21 -25.95
N ASP A 995 -7.63 9.21 -26.79
CA ASP A 995 -7.32 10.59 -26.36
C ASP A 995 -8.56 11.40 -25.98
N ARG A 996 -9.76 10.86 -26.19
CA ARG A 996 -11.01 11.56 -25.87
C ARG A 996 -11.45 11.27 -24.43
N GLN A 997 -11.63 12.30 -23.63
CA GLN A 997 -12.44 12.23 -22.42
C GLN A 997 -13.92 12.11 -22.84
N VAL A 998 -14.56 10.97 -22.56
CA VAL A 998 -15.98 10.71 -22.92
C VAL A 998 -16.87 10.89 -21.69
N VAL A 999 -16.54 10.21 -20.59
CA VAL A 999 -17.18 10.40 -19.28
C VAL A 999 -16.31 11.37 -18.48
N PRO A 1000 -16.85 12.41 -17.80
CA PRO A 1000 -16.02 13.33 -17.03
C PRO A 1000 -15.31 12.64 -15.86
N LYS A 1001 -14.00 12.88 -15.71
CA LYS A 1001 -13.17 12.24 -14.68
C LYS A 1001 -13.65 12.51 -13.25
N TRP A 1002 -14.26 13.67 -12.97
CA TRP A 1002 -14.84 13.95 -11.65
C TRP A 1002 -15.96 12.97 -11.29
N PHE A 1003 -16.76 12.53 -12.27
CA PHE A 1003 -17.85 11.58 -12.05
C PHE A 1003 -17.30 10.17 -11.81
N VAL A 1004 -16.27 9.77 -12.56
CA VAL A 1004 -15.56 8.48 -12.35
C VAL A 1004 -14.97 8.42 -10.95
N ASN A 1005 -14.32 9.49 -10.49
CA ASN A 1005 -13.83 9.58 -9.11
C ASN A 1005 -14.99 9.52 -8.10
N GLN A 1006 -16.11 10.22 -8.36
CA GLN A 1006 -17.26 10.24 -7.46
C GLN A 1006 -17.95 8.87 -7.34
N THR A 1007 -18.02 8.07 -8.41
CA THR A 1007 -18.60 6.72 -8.35
C THR A 1007 -17.75 5.70 -7.59
N ALA A 1008 -16.48 6.02 -7.29
CA ALA A 1008 -15.62 5.25 -6.39
C ALA A 1008 -15.85 5.58 -4.89
N HIS A 1009 -16.74 6.51 -4.56
CA HIS A 1009 -17.01 6.96 -3.19
C HIS A 1009 -18.49 6.81 -2.80
N PRO A 1010 -18.82 6.60 -1.51
CA PRO A 1010 -20.19 6.67 -1.02
C PRO A 1010 -20.82 8.03 -1.31
N THR A 1011 -22.05 8.03 -1.84
CA THR A 1011 -22.76 9.26 -2.25
C THR A 1011 -23.63 9.89 -1.14
N GLN A 1012 -23.88 9.15 -0.05
CA GLN A 1012 -24.66 9.56 1.12
C GLN A 1012 -24.35 8.70 2.37
N GLU A 1013 -24.77 9.19 3.54
CA GLU A 1013 -24.63 8.52 4.84
C GLU A 1013 -25.98 8.07 5.44
N VAL A 1014 -26.93 7.65 4.60
CA VAL A 1014 -28.27 7.27 5.06
C VAL A 1014 -28.22 5.90 5.76
N LYS A 1015 -28.65 5.86 7.03
CA LYS A 1015 -28.52 4.68 7.93
C LYS A 1015 -29.79 3.81 8.03
N THR A 1016 -30.83 4.13 7.27
CA THR A 1016 -32.10 3.40 7.22
C THR A 1016 -32.55 3.22 5.75
N PRO A 1017 -33.14 2.06 5.38
CA PRO A 1017 -33.77 1.85 4.08
C PRO A 1017 -34.87 2.88 3.75
#